data_AF-A0A934E1Z8-F1
#
_entry.id   AF-A0A934E1Z8-F1
#
_cell.length_a   1.000
_cell.length_b   1.000
_cell.length_c   1.000
_cell.angle_alpha   90.00
_cell.angle_beta   90.00
_cell.angle_gamma   90.00
#
_symmetry.space_group_name_H-M   'P 1'
#
loop_
_entity.id
_entity.type
_entity.pdbx_description
1 polymer ?
#
loop_
_entity_poly.entity_id
_entity_poly.type
_entity_poly.pdbx_seq_one_letter_code
_entity_poly.pdbx_strand_id
1 'polypeptide(L)'
;MKTSARNIVLLGSSLLMLTACYEAVGDLCSATADCGLCKLCSNGSCIADPACASGPADAASSLCQGRECGPDGAGGSCGSCTNGQSCSAAGHCDCVPQCADKECGDDGCGGSCGGCANGLSCSAAGHCDCGPQCADKACGDDGCGGSCGVCPRGCSCDAAGQCAGPCGCVPESEQALCDSLGKECGLAIVVDRCGNRRTPKCGSCLACSACTSAGKCEASACCPSCQGKQCGDDGCGGQCGSCAPGDTCDASGHCSACAQCSDKQCGVFGGCRCGACAPGSVCDASGRCIACSPQCLGRSCGDDGCGGSCGACAPDEACSARGACEVCKPQCADKQCGDNGCGRSCGSCPANQRCTATGHCETAPPSCQGKQCGPDGLGGECGACPVGNACDPASGRCACVPACAGKQCGSDGCGGSCGTCALPATCRGAGTPNVCELPLVEVKLLNDPCEGVWGSSADDVWCVGSGDMQHWQGESWVEMPSSGVSLESVWGLNSHDIWAVSAMNEAVLRYDGAEWTSVADTPLSSVWGSAADDVWGVGADGLVAHWNGSAWMSVTAPRSTWRHGVWGSAANDVWAVGNDGVIHYDGTSWKAVTSPITSSDRLLSVWGSSADDVWIVGDDCLILHWRGESFTKVQSPTSCDSLAAVWGSAPNDVWAVGSGGWEPVILRWRGTSWSRIEGTFGFSYPEAIWGSSGSDVWIAGDALVHYQE
;
A
#
# COMPACT_ATOMS: atom_id res chain seq x y z
N MET A 1 12.47 -66.59 -19.95
CA MET A 1 12.49 -68.07 -19.83
C MET A 1 11.05 -68.59 -19.90
N LYS A 2 10.83 -69.77 -20.47
CA LYS A 2 9.74 -70.76 -20.18
C LYS A 2 8.37 -70.25 -19.65
N THR A 3 7.34 -70.26 -20.50
CA THR A 3 6.14 -71.19 -20.50
C THR A 3 4.95 -70.73 -19.63
N SER A 4 3.66 -70.92 -19.98
CA SER A 4 2.97 -71.64 -21.08
C SER A 4 1.63 -70.90 -21.38
N ALA A 5 1.24 -70.57 -22.62
CA ALA A 5 0.44 -71.39 -23.57
C ALA A 5 -0.63 -72.28 -22.89
N ARG A 6 -1.95 -72.10 -23.11
CA ARG A 6 -2.80 -72.43 -24.29
C ARG A 6 -4.26 -72.01 -23.94
N ASN A 7 -5.35 -72.02 -24.75
CA ASN A 7 -5.77 -72.38 -26.14
C ASN A 7 -7.18 -71.71 -26.37
N ILE A 8 -7.92 -71.70 -27.50
CA ILE A 8 -7.84 -72.20 -28.90
C ILE A 8 -8.67 -71.24 -29.81
N VAL A 9 -8.93 -71.56 -31.10
CA VAL A 9 -9.80 -70.80 -32.03
C VAL A 9 -10.74 -71.73 -32.83
N LEU A 10 -12.00 -71.31 -33.03
CA LEU A 10 -12.97 -71.73 -34.08
C LEU A 10 -13.92 -70.53 -34.29
N LEU A 11 -14.11 -69.86 -35.43
CA LEU A 11 -14.29 -70.17 -36.87
C LEU A 11 -15.75 -70.35 -37.33
N GLY A 12 -16.18 -69.47 -38.25
CA GLY A 12 -17.40 -69.58 -39.07
C GLY A 12 -18.65 -68.85 -38.53
N SER A 13 -19.55 -68.28 -39.34
CA SER A 13 -19.53 -68.07 -40.81
C SER A 13 -20.49 -66.94 -41.21
N SER A 14 -20.13 -66.15 -42.21
CA SER A 14 -21.02 -65.12 -42.82
C SER A 14 -21.85 -65.72 -43.96
N LEU A 15 -23.10 -65.27 -44.17
CA LEU A 15 -23.58 -64.77 -45.48
C LEU A 15 -25.01 -64.17 -45.50
N LEU A 16 -25.18 -63.22 -46.42
CA LEU A 16 -26.38 -62.78 -47.14
C LEU A 16 -27.60 -62.17 -46.40
N MET A 17 -27.76 -60.87 -46.65
CA MET A 17 -29.07 -60.22 -46.82
C MET A 17 -29.92 -60.89 -47.92
N LEU A 18 -31.25 -60.84 -47.79
CA LEU A 18 -32.10 -60.33 -48.88
C LEU A 18 -33.51 -59.91 -48.40
N THR A 19 -34.06 -58.95 -49.12
CA THR A 19 -35.33 -58.26 -48.91
C THR A 19 -36.55 -59.19 -48.94
N ALA A 20 -37.55 -58.91 -48.10
CA ALA A 20 -38.93 -59.37 -48.30
C ALA A 20 -39.90 -58.19 -48.08
N CYS A 21 -40.87 -58.03 -48.97
CA CYS A 21 -41.86 -56.96 -48.89
C CYS A 21 -43.06 -57.33 -48.00
N TYR A 22 -43.77 -56.28 -47.60
CA TYR A 22 -45.06 -56.32 -46.92
C TYR A 22 -46.12 -56.99 -47.81
N GLU A 23 -46.69 -58.11 -47.38
CA GLU A 23 -48.02 -58.58 -47.79
C GLU A 23 -48.85 -58.88 -46.54
N ALA A 24 -50.15 -58.56 -46.60
CA ALA A 24 -51.00 -58.53 -45.41
C ALA A 24 -51.54 -59.92 -45.06
N VAL A 25 -51.26 -60.37 -43.84
CA VAL A 25 -52.05 -61.41 -43.17
C VAL A 25 -53.12 -60.69 -42.35
N GLY A 26 -54.40 -61.00 -42.58
CA GLY A 26 -55.48 -60.44 -41.76
C GLY A 26 -55.50 -61.03 -40.35
N ASP A 27 -55.83 -60.22 -39.35
CA ASP A 27 -55.90 -60.63 -37.94
C ASP A 27 -57.01 -61.68 -37.72
N LEU A 28 -56.65 -62.97 -37.82
CA LEU A 28 -57.56 -64.09 -37.53
C LEU A 28 -57.80 -64.22 -36.03
N CYS A 29 -58.91 -63.63 -35.58
CA CYS A 29 -59.42 -63.78 -34.22
C CYS A 29 -60.27 -65.05 -34.05
N SER A 30 -60.28 -65.59 -32.83
CA SER A 30 -61.12 -66.71 -32.40
C SER A 30 -62.24 -66.27 -31.45
N ALA A 31 -61.99 -65.23 -30.66
CA ALA A 31 -62.93 -64.59 -29.75
C ALA A 31 -62.70 -63.07 -29.70
N THR A 32 -63.67 -62.31 -29.19
CA THR A 32 -63.59 -60.84 -29.06
C THR A 32 -62.36 -60.35 -28.29
N ALA A 33 -61.89 -61.10 -27.29
CA ALA A 33 -60.72 -60.74 -26.50
C ALA A 33 -59.42 -60.64 -27.32
N ASP A 34 -59.33 -61.36 -28.45
CA ASP A 34 -58.15 -61.39 -29.31
C ASP A 34 -57.97 -60.05 -30.08
N CYS A 35 -59.02 -59.23 -30.18
CA CYS A 35 -59.07 -58.06 -31.05
C CYS A 35 -58.66 -56.72 -30.41
N GLY A 36 -58.45 -56.68 -29.09
CA GLY A 36 -58.25 -55.44 -28.34
C GLY A 36 -59.53 -54.62 -28.14
N LEU A 37 -59.40 -53.46 -27.47
CA LEU A 37 -60.53 -52.63 -27.07
C LEU A 37 -61.27 -51.99 -28.26
N CYS A 38 -62.59 -51.87 -28.13
CA CYS A 38 -63.52 -51.36 -29.16
C CYS A 38 -63.46 -52.08 -30.52
N LYS A 39 -63.05 -53.34 -30.54
CA LYS A 39 -63.22 -54.25 -31.69
C LYS A 39 -63.91 -55.55 -31.28
N LEU A 40 -64.75 -56.07 -32.16
CA LEU A 40 -65.40 -57.38 -32.05
C LEU A 40 -64.79 -58.35 -33.06
N CYS A 41 -64.68 -59.62 -32.67
CA CYS A 41 -64.35 -60.68 -33.61
C CYS A 41 -65.59 -61.08 -34.42
N SER A 42 -65.53 -60.97 -35.75
CA SER A 42 -66.62 -61.35 -36.66
C SER A 42 -66.06 -62.06 -37.88
N ASN A 43 -66.56 -63.26 -38.17
CA ASN A 43 -66.10 -64.12 -39.27
C ASN A 43 -64.57 -64.31 -39.36
N GLY A 44 -63.88 -64.33 -38.20
CA GLY A 44 -62.42 -64.46 -38.15
C GLY A 44 -61.65 -63.19 -38.53
N SER A 45 -62.25 -62.01 -38.36
CA SER A 45 -61.56 -60.71 -38.48
C SER A 45 -62.04 -59.72 -37.42
N CYS A 46 -61.13 -58.86 -36.96
CA CYS A 46 -61.43 -57.84 -35.95
C CYS A 46 -62.05 -56.58 -36.56
N ILE A 47 -63.36 -56.39 -36.38
CA ILE A 47 -64.13 -55.23 -36.85
C ILE A 47 -64.41 -54.24 -35.70
N ALA A 48 -64.65 -52.96 -36.00
CA ALA A 48 -64.98 -51.97 -34.97
C ALA A 48 -66.32 -52.29 -34.27
N ASP A 49 -66.37 -52.11 -32.95
CA ASP A 49 -67.58 -52.31 -32.14
C ASP A 49 -68.52 -51.09 -32.22
N PRO A 50 -69.77 -51.24 -32.74
CA PRO A 50 -70.75 -50.16 -32.74
C PRO A 50 -71.10 -49.63 -31.35
N ALA A 51 -70.95 -50.42 -30.28
CA ALA A 51 -71.23 -49.99 -28.91
C ALA A 51 -70.29 -48.87 -28.43
N CYS A 52 -69.07 -48.78 -28.97
CA CYS A 52 -68.14 -47.69 -28.65
C CYS A 52 -68.48 -46.35 -29.35
N ALA A 53 -69.47 -46.30 -30.25
CA ALA A 53 -69.84 -45.08 -30.97
C ALA A 53 -70.72 -44.10 -30.15
N SER A 54 -71.23 -44.52 -28.99
CA SER A 54 -72.02 -43.70 -28.08
C SER A 54 -71.53 -43.86 -26.64
N GLY A 55 -70.70 -42.94 -26.17
CA GLY A 55 -70.11 -43.02 -24.83
C GLY A 55 -71.11 -42.71 -23.70
N PRO A 56 -70.99 -43.44 -22.57
CA PRO A 56 -71.17 -42.90 -21.23
C PRO A 56 -69.84 -42.87 -20.45
N ALA A 57 -69.76 -42.09 -19.38
CA ALA A 57 -68.49 -41.74 -18.72
C ALA A 57 -67.94 -42.80 -17.73
N ASP A 58 -68.50 -44.01 -17.71
CA ASP A 58 -68.34 -44.98 -16.62
C ASP A 58 -67.24 -46.04 -16.82
N ALA A 59 -66.42 -45.93 -17.87
CA ALA A 59 -65.28 -46.82 -18.11
C ALA A 59 -63.92 -46.28 -17.61
N ALA A 60 -63.77 -44.96 -17.52
CA ALA A 60 -62.50 -44.29 -17.18
C ALA A 60 -62.14 -44.32 -15.68
N SER A 61 -63.04 -44.78 -14.82
CA SER A 61 -62.89 -44.77 -13.35
C SER A 61 -62.14 -45.98 -12.78
N SER A 62 -62.00 -47.07 -13.53
CA SER A 62 -61.54 -48.37 -13.01
C SER A 62 -60.03 -48.61 -13.08
N LEU A 63 -59.28 -47.87 -13.91
CA LEU A 63 -57.84 -48.09 -14.11
C LEU A 63 -56.92 -47.29 -13.17
N CYS A 64 -57.38 -46.12 -12.73
CA CYS A 64 -56.68 -45.25 -11.77
C CYS A 64 -57.03 -45.54 -10.30
N GLN A 65 -57.97 -46.46 -10.04
CA GLN A 65 -58.49 -46.71 -8.70
C GLN A 65 -57.45 -47.44 -7.84
N GLY A 66 -56.72 -46.70 -7.00
CA GLY A 66 -55.62 -47.21 -6.19
C GLY A 66 -54.23 -47.06 -6.82
N ARG A 67 -54.06 -46.17 -7.81
CA ARG A 67 -52.75 -45.75 -8.32
C ARG A 67 -52.48 -44.29 -7.94
N GLU A 68 -51.22 -43.99 -7.63
CA GLU A 68 -50.73 -42.62 -7.39
C GLU A 68 -50.38 -41.91 -8.70
N CYS A 69 -50.03 -42.67 -9.74
CA CYS A 69 -49.61 -42.19 -11.04
C CYS A 69 -49.92 -43.22 -12.15
N GLY A 70 -49.98 -42.78 -13.40
CA GLY A 70 -49.94 -43.65 -14.59
C GLY A 70 -50.93 -43.27 -15.70
N PRO A 71 -50.94 -44.00 -16.82
CA PRO A 71 -51.90 -43.80 -17.91
C PRO A 71 -53.31 -44.22 -17.48
N ASP A 72 -54.32 -43.43 -17.87
CA ASP A 72 -55.73 -43.66 -17.49
C ASP A 72 -56.47 -44.68 -18.38
N GLY A 73 -55.87 -45.07 -19.51
CA GLY A 73 -56.46 -45.96 -20.51
C GLY A 73 -57.39 -45.28 -21.52
N ALA A 74 -57.73 -44.00 -21.33
CA ALA A 74 -58.48 -43.15 -22.25
C ALA A 74 -57.58 -42.28 -23.15
N GLY A 75 -56.28 -42.26 -22.86
CA GLY A 75 -55.26 -41.46 -23.59
C GLY A 75 -54.69 -40.30 -22.79
N GLY A 76 -55.10 -40.14 -21.52
CA GLY A 76 -54.50 -39.24 -20.55
C GLY A 76 -53.69 -39.97 -19.49
N SER A 77 -53.42 -39.27 -18.39
CA SER A 77 -52.71 -39.78 -17.23
C SER A 77 -53.35 -39.28 -15.94
N CYS A 78 -53.47 -40.16 -14.96
CA CYS A 78 -53.87 -39.81 -13.60
C CYS A 78 -52.63 -39.66 -12.72
N GLY A 79 -52.62 -38.63 -11.87
CA GLY A 79 -51.54 -38.34 -10.93
C GLY A 79 -50.26 -37.80 -11.57
N SER A 80 -49.33 -37.37 -10.71
CA SER A 80 -48.02 -36.82 -11.09
C SER A 80 -47.04 -36.97 -9.92
N CYS A 81 -45.90 -37.60 -10.14
CA CYS A 81 -44.86 -37.73 -9.11
C CYS A 81 -44.08 -36.42 -8.90
N THR A 82 -43.60 -36.20 -7.69
CA THR A 82 -42.71 -35.07 -7.34
C THR A 82 -41.28 -35.28 -7.85
N ASN A 83 -40.49 -34.19 -7.94
CA ASN A 83 -39.12 -34.20 -8.46
C ASN A 83 -38.26 -35.29 -7.78
N GLY A 84 -37.56 -36.09 -8.58
CA GLY A 84 -36.73 -37.22 -8.11
C GLY A 84 -37.44 -38.58 -8.08
N GLN A 85 -38.75 -38.63 -8.31
CA GLN A 85 -39.52 -39.88 -8.40
C GLN A 85 -39.97 -40.18 -9.83
N SER A 86 -40.14 -41.47 -10.14
CA SER A 86 -40.67 -41.96 -11.40
C SER A 86 -41.90 -42.85 -11.17
N CYS A 87 -42.82 -42.88 -12.14
CA CYS A 87 -43.99 -43.73 -12.04
C CYS A 87 -43.67 -45.15 -12.46
N SER A 88 -43.76 -46.12 -11.54
CA SER A 88 -43.52 -47.52 -11.85
C SER A 88 -44.71 -48.20 -12.52
N ALA A 89 -44.50 -49.40 -13.08
CA ALA A 89 -45.56 -50.17 -13.74
C ALA A 89 -46.74 -50.54 -12.81
N ALA A 90 -46.51 -50.53 -11.49
CA ALA A 90 -47.55 -50.69 -10.47
C ALA A 90 -48.39 -49.42 -10.24
N GLY A 91 -48.01 -48.28 -10.82
CA GLY A 91 -48.68 -46.98 -10.64
C GLY A 91 -48.38 -46.30 -9.30
N HIS A 92 -47.15 -46.46 -8.80
CA HIS A 92 -46.65 -45.85 -7.56
C HIS A 92 -45.49 -44.90 -7.89
N CYS A 93 -45.27 -43.86 -7.08
CA CYS A 93 -44.18 -42.90 -7.27
C CYS A 93 -42.89 -43.34 -6.58
N ASP A 94 -42.14 -44.23 -7.25
CA ASP A 94 -40.90 -44.78 -6.72
C ASP A 94 -39.71 -43.81 -6.90
N CYS A 95 -38.87 -43.69 -5.87
CA CYS A 95 -37.70 -42.80 -5.87
C CYS A 95 -36.61 -43.31 -6.83
N VAL A 96 -35.97 -42.40 -7.57
CA VAL A 96 -34.90 -42.71 -8.53
C VAL A 96 -33.55 -42.21 -7.97
N PRO A 97 -32.61 -43.09 -7.59
CA PRO A 97 -31.29 -42.71 -7.10
C PRO A 97 -30.54 -41.77 -8.06
N GLN A 98 -30.25 -40.54 -7.60
CA GLN A 98 -29.58 -39.51 -8.39
C GLN A 98 -28.07 -39.61 -8.23
N CYS A 99 -27.49 -40.60 -8.92
CA CYS A 99 -26.06 -40.92 -8.95
C CYS A 99 -25.38 -40.64 -10.31
N ALA A 100 -26.04 -39.91 -11.20
CA ALA A 100 -25.34 -39.28 -12.33
C ALA A 100 -24.34 -38.28 -11.77
N ASP A 101 -23.12 -38.27 -12.33
CA ASP A 101 -22.07 -37.29 -12.06
C ASP A 101 -21.63 -37.16 -10.58
N LYS A 102 -21.72 -38.27 -9.82
CA LYS A 102 -21.22 -38.41 -8.42
C LYS A 102 -20.32 -39.64 -8.26
N GLU A 103 -19.30 -39.53 -7.41
CA GLU A 103 -18.37 -40.59 -7.02
C GLU A 103 -18.61 -41.13 -5.60
N CYS A 104 -19.04 -40.25 -4.69
CA CYS A 104 -19.53 -40.58 -3.35
C CYS A 104 -20.68 -39.64 -2.93
N GLY A 105 -21.40 -39.96 -1.85
CA GLY A 105 -22.48 -39.10 -1.30
C GLY A 105 -23.88 -39.73 -1.34
N ASP A 106 -24.89 -38.98 -0.91
CA ASP A 106 -26.29 -39.43 -0.81
C ASP A 106 -26.98 -39.51 -2.18
N ASP A 107 -27.85 -40.50 -2.37
CA ASP A 107 -28.57 -40.75 -3.63
C ASP A 107 -29.94 -40.06 -3.75
N GLY A 108 -30.40 -39.38 -2.71
CA GLY A 108 -31.71 -38.72 -2.63
C GLY A 108 -32.87 -39.65 -2.24
N CYS A 109 -32.61 -40.96 -2.12
CA CYS A 109 -33.56 -42.00 -1.76
C CYS A 109 -33.22 -42.72 -0.44
N GLY A 110 -32.19 -42.26 0.29
CA GLY A 110 -31.70 -42.86 1.52
C GLY A 110 -30.65 -43.96 1.33
N GLY A 111 -30.10 -44.09 0.11
CA GLY A 111 -28.90 -44.85 -0.20
C GLY A 111 -27.71 -43.92 -0.49
N SER A 112 -26.65 -44.46 -1.10
CA SER A 112 -25.41 -43.71 -1.37
C SER A 112 -24.80 -44.04 -2.73
N CYS A 113 -24.45 -42.99 -3.47
CA CYS A 113 -23.81 -43.03 -4.78
C CYS A 113 -22.30 -43.30 -4.68
N GLY A 114 -21.90 -44.52 -4.31
CA GLY A 114 -20.50 -44.91 -4.20
C GLY A 114 -19.85 -44.54 -2.87
N GLY A 115 -18.53 -44.34 -2.86
CA GLY A 115 -17.73 -44.18 -1.64
C GLY A 115 -16.26 -43.88 -1.93
N CYS A 116 -15.74 -42.82 -1.31
CA CYS A 116 -14.41 -42.27 -1.58
C CYS A 116 -13.29 -43.17 -0.99
N ALA A 117 -12.08 -43.10 -1.55
CA ALA A 117 -10.93 -43.90 -1.09
C ALA A 117 -10.33 -43.37 0.23
N ASN A 118 -9.53 -44.21 0.92
CA ASN A 118 -8.89 -43.87 2.19
C ASN A 118 -8.10 -42.55 2.10
N GLY A 119 -8.51 -41.53 2.87
CA GLY A 119 -7.90 -40.20 2.90
C GLY A 119 -8.72 -39.12 2.19
N LEU A 120 -9.64 -39.50 1.29
CA LEU A 120 -10.54 -38.58 0.58
C LEU A 120 -11.88 -38.45 1.31
N SER A 121 -12.50 -37.28 1.22
CA SER A 121 -13.79 -36.95 1.82
C SER A 121 -14.81 -36.59 0.73
N CYS A 122 -16.07 -36.96 0.95
CA CYS A 122 -17.13 -36.59 0.03
C CYS A 122 -17.47 -35.11 0.19
N SER A 123 -17.30 -34.31 -0.85
CA SER A 123 -17.81 -32.93 -0.88
C SER A 123 -19.31 -32.88 -1.15
N ALA A 124 -19.92 -31.71 -0.95
CA ALA A 124 -21.35 -31.49 -1.23
C ALA A 124 -21.73 -31.67 -2.72
N ALA A 125 -20.75 -31.63 -3.63
CA ALA A 125 -20.91 -31.96 -5.05
C ALA A 125 -20.85 -33.48 -5.34
N GLY A 126 -20.57 -34.32 -4.34
CA GLY A 126 -20.46 -35.77 -4.48
C GLY A 126 -19.14 -36.25 -5.08
N HIS A 127 -18.07 -35.46 -4.98
CA HIS A 127 -16.74 -35.76 -5.52
C HIS A 127 -15.77 -36.20 -4.39
N CYS A 128 -14.71 -36.94 -4.73
CA CYS A 128 -13.72 -37.47 -3.77
C CYS A 128 -12.58 -36.47 -3.47
N ASP A 129 -12.84 -35.43 -2.70
CA ASP A 129 -11.88 -34.34 -2.45
C ASP A 129 -10.90 -34.63 -1.30
N CYS A 130 -9.65 -34.16 -1.42
CA CYS A 130 -8.61 -34.32 -0.39
C CYS A 130 -8.60 -33.11 0.57
N GLY A 131 -8.75 -33.37 1.87
CA GLY A 131 -8.71 -32.33 2.90
C GLY A 131 -7.34 -32.31 3.61
N PRO A 132 -6.52 -31.24 3.49
CA PRO A 132 -5.17 -31.21 4.03
C PRO A 132 -5.15 -31.33 5.56
N GLN A 133 -4.45 -32.33 6.08
CA GLN A 133 -4.44 -32.71 7.50
C GLN A 133 -3.38 -31.92 8.28
N CYS A 134 -3.64 -30.63 8.48
CA CYS A 134 -2.71 -29.69 9.10
C CYS A 134 -3.05 -29.29 10.55
N ALA A 135 -4.08 -29.88 11.16
CA ALA A 135 -4.29 -29.77 12.59
C ALA A 135 -3.05 -30.30 13.37
N ASP A 136 -2.62 -29.56 14.39
CA ASP A 136 -1.51 -29.86 15.30
C ASP A 136 -0.11 -30.04 14.66
N LYS A 137 0.07 -29.72 13.38
CA LYS A 137 1.38 -29.65 12.70
C LYS A 137 1.90 -28.21 12.61
N ALA A 138 3.21 -28.03 12.66
CA ALA A 138 3.92 -26.77 12.41
C ALA A 138 4.77 -26.81 11.13
N CYS A 139 5.19 -28.01 10.69
CA CYS A 139 5.72 -28.24 9.36
C CYS A 139 5.48 -29.70 8.91
N GLY A 140 5.70 -29.99 7.62
CA GLY A 140 5.62 -31.34 7.05
C GLY A 140 4.40 -31.61 6.15
N ASP A 141 4.37 -32.79 5.54
CA ASP A 141 3.37 -33.24 4.53
C ASP A 141 1.91 -33.13 5.03
N ASP A 142 1.00 -32.65 4.19
CA ASP A 142 -0.42 -32.48 4.51
C ASP A 142 -1.30 -33.72 4.22
N GLY A 143 -0.76 -34.73 3.53
CA GLY A 143 -1.47 -35.93 3.10
C GLY A 143 -2.15 -35.82 1.72
N CYS A 144 -2.13 -34.64 1.11
CA CYS A 144 -2.67 -34.34 -0.22
C CYS A 144 -1.58 -33.97 -1.25
N GLY A 145 -0.31 -33.91 -0.83
CA GLY A 145 0.83 -33.55 -1.67
C GLY A 145 1.34 -32.12 -1.48
N GLY A 146 0.72 -31.35 -0.57
CA GLY A 146 1.20 -30.06 -0.11
C GLY A 146 1.95 -30.18 1.23
N SER A 147 1.97 -29.09 2.01
CA SER A 147 2.60 -29.10 3.34
C SER A 147 1.95 -28.12 4.32
N CYS A 148 1.99 -28.48 5.59
CA CYS A 148 1.36 -27.77 6.71
C CYS A 148 2.26 -26.69 7.33
N GLY A 149 3.21 -26.14 6.57
CA GLY A 149 4.16 -25.13 7.02
C GLY A 149 5.63 -25.54 6.89
N VAL A 150 6.51 -24.58 7.15
CA VAL A 150 7.97 -24.72 7.01
C VAL A 150 8.65 -24.35 8.33
N CYS A 151 9.60 -25.18 8.76
CA CYS A 151 10.30 -24.99 10.03
C CYS A 151 11.33 -23.84 9.93
N PRO A 152 11.59 -23.08 11.01
CA PRO A 152 12.56 -21.96 10.98
C PRO A 152 13.98 -22.37 10.56
N ARG A 153 14.73 -21.44 9.93
CA ARG A 153 16.06 -21.72 9.36
C ARG A 153 17.03 -22.36 10.37
N GLY A 154 17.43 -23.60 10.09
CA GLY A 154 18.31 -24.43 10.93
C GLY A 154 17.59 -25.49 11.77
N CYS A 155 16.25 -25.45 11.84
CA CYS A 155 15.42 -26.54 12.34
C CYS A 155 15.05 -27.50 11.18
N SER A 156 14.82 -28.78 11.49
CA SER A 156 14.25 -29.77 10.58
C SER A 156 12.85 -30.20 11.04
N CYS A 157 11.97 -30.61 10.11
CA CYS A 157 10.70 -31.24 10.47
C CYS A 157 10.96 -32.63 11.06
N ASP A 158 10.42 -32.91 12.23
CA ASP A 158 10.40 -34.28 12.76
C ASP A 158 9.17 -35.06 12.27
N ALA A 159 9.12 -36.35 12.60
CA ALA A 159 8.07 -37.28 12.17
C ALA A 159 6.70 -37.07 12.87
N ALA A 160 6.60 -36.11 13.79
CA ALA A 160 5.35 -35.70 14.44
C ALA A 160 4.85 -34.32 13.93
N GLY A 161 5.60 -33.67 13.04
CA GLY A 161 5.23 -32.40 12.41
C GLY A 161 5.72 -31.17 13.17
N GLN A 162 6.70 -31.30 14.07
CA GLN A 162 7.28 -30.18 14.82
C GLN A 162 8.69 -29.79 14.34
N CYS A 163 9.08 -28.56 14.65
CA CYS A 163 10.37 -27.97 14.31
C CYS A 163 11.45 -28.40 15.33
N ALA A 164 12.40 -29.26 14.93
CA ALA A 164 13.45 -29.76 15.79
C ALA A 164 14.85 -29.61 15.16
N GLY A 165 15.82 -29.05 15.91
CA GLY A 165 17.22 -28.92 15.47
C GLY A 165 18.01 -27.85 16.23
N PRO A 166 19.31 -27.69 15.94
CA PRO A 166 20.12 -26.57 16.43
C PRO A 166 19.78 -25.29 15.62
N CYS A 167 18.62 -24.71 15.90
CA CYS A 167 18.10 -23.56 15.17
C CYS A 167 18.97 -22.31 15.40
N GLY A 168 19.68 -21.87 14.37
CA GLY A 168 20.55 -20.70 14.38
C GLY A 168 21.94 -20.93 13.77
N CYS A 169 22.37 -20.05 12.87
CA CYS A 169 23.72 -20.07 12.31
C CYS A 169 24.66 -19.17 13.13
N VAL A 170 25.95 -19.54 13.21
CA VAL A 170 26.97 -18.80 13.98
C VAL A 170 27.77 -17.89 13.05
N PRO A 171 27.57 -16.55 13.10
CA PRO A 171 28.20 -15.61 12.17
C PRO A 171 29.67 -15.36 12.51
N GLU A 172 30.39 -14.82 11.54
CA GLU A 172 31.78 -14.39 11.69
C GLU A 172 31.94 -13.17 12.62
N SER A 173 33.11 -13.13 13.28
CA SER A 173 33.57 -11.94 13.99
C SER A 173 33.85 -10.79 13.02
N GLU A 174 33.67 -9.55 13.48
CA GLU A 174 33.84 -8.36 12.63
C GLU A 174 35.24 -8.23 12.03
N GLN A 175 36.29 -8.63 12.77
CA GLN A 175 37.66 -8.66 12.25
C GLN A 175 37.80 -9.65 11.08
N ALA A 176 37.30 -10.88 11.21
CA ALA A 176 37.35 -11.88 10.14
C ALA A 176 36.59 -11.43 8.88
N LEU A 177 35.47 -10.72 9.04
CA LEU A 177 34.75 -10.10 7.92
C LEU A 177 35.61 -9.02 7.25
N CYS A 178 36.22 -8.11 8.01
CA CYS A 178 37.12 -7.08 7.48
C CYS A 178 38.38 -7.65 6.79
N ASP A 179 38.97 -8.70 7.37
CA ASP A 179 40.12 -9.42 6.81
C ASP A 179 39.77 -10.07 5.46
N SER A 180 38.59 -10.71 5.37
CA SER A 180 38.10 -11.33 4.13
C SER A 180 37.85 -10.32 2.99
N LEU A 181 37.56 -9.07 3.33
CA LEU A 181 37.39 -7.94 2.42
C LEU A 181 38.68 -7.15 2.18
N GLY A 182 39.77 -7.49 2.88
CA GLY A 182 41.05 -6.77 2.81
C GLY A 182 41.02 -5.33 3.35
N LYS A 183 40.00 -4.93 4.12
CA LYS A 183 39.83 -3.55 4.62
C LYS A 183 40.53 -3.32 5.96
N GLU A 184 41.20 -2.17 6.06
CA GLU A 184 41.98 -1.74 7.23
C GLU A 184 41.27 -0.64 8.03
N CYS A 185 40.59 0.26 7.33
CA CYS A 185 39.72 1.25 7.97
C CYS A 185 38.40 1.46 7.21
N GLY A 186 37.40 2.02 7.91
CA GLY A 186 36.09 2.38 7.37
C GLY A 186 34.98 1.36 7.67
N LEU A 187 33.80 1.60 7.11
CA LEU A 187 32.72 0.61 7.14
C LEU A 187 32.82 -0.34 5.94
N ALA A 188 32.41 -1.58 6.18
CA ALA A 188 32.03 -2.53 5.14
C ALA A 188 30.54 -2.83 5.26
N ILE A 189 29.93 -3.27 4.16
CA ILE A 189 28.65 -3.96 4.16
C ILE A 189 28.92 -5.31 3.52
N VAL A 190 28.58 -6.39 4.21
CA VAL A 190 28.88 -7.75 3.79
C VAL A 190 27.82 -8.70 4.29
N VAL A 191 27.45 -9.67 3.47
CA VAL A 191 26.61 -10.78 3.88
C VAL A 191 27.52 -11.79 4.58
N ASP A 192 27.30 -12.04 5.87
CA ASP A 192 28.03 -13.09 6.59
C ASP A 192 27.61 -14.48 6.10
N ARG A 193 28.37 -15.55 6.41
CA ARG A 193 28.04 -16.91 5.89
C ARG A 193 26.69 -17.46 6.38
N CYS A 194 26.01 -16.74 7.27
CA CYS A 194 24.68 -17.05 7.76
C CYS A 194 23.57 -16.30 6.99
N GLY A 195 23.93 -15.53 5.95
CA GLY A 195 23.00 -14.76 5.12
C GLY A 195 22.65 -13.38 5.67
N ASN A 196 23.22 -12.96 6.81
CA ASN A 196 22.85 -11.69 7.44
C ASN A 196 23.68 -10.54 6.87
N ARG A 197 23.02 -9.43 6.52
CA ARG A 197 23.69 -8.17 6.14
C ARG A 197 24.33 -7.55 7.38
N ARG A 198 25.65 -7.68 7.50
CA ARG A 198 26.45 -7.09 8.58
C ARG A 198 27.13 -5.81 8.10
N THR A 199 27.27 -4.84 9.02
CA THR A 199 28.02 -3.61 8.80
C THR A 199 29.23 -3.54 9.75
N PRO A 200 30.22 -4.46 9.62
CA PRO A 200 31.34 -4.51 10.54
C PRO A 200 32.20 -3.23 10.42
N LYS A 201 32.62 -2.71 11.57
CA LYS A 201 33.48 -1.53 11.62
C LYS A 201 34.94 -1.95 11.50
N CYS A 202 35.44 -1.94 10.28
CA CYS A 202 36.85 -2.22 10.00
C CYS A 202 37.70 -1.07 10.57
N GLY A 203 38.34 -1.31 11.72
CA GLY A 203 39.39 -0.47 12.29
C GLY A 203 39.15 1.05 12.32
N SER A 204 40.27 1.77 12.24
CA SER A 204 40.37 3.21 12.04
C SER A 204 41.81 3.53 11.64
N CYS A 205 42.00 4.32 10.59
CA CYS A 205 43.33 4.64 10.09
C CYS A 205 44.15 5.43 11.14
N LEU A 206 45.47 5.31 11.12
CA LEU A 206 46.35 6.04 12.04
C LEU A 206 46.27 7.57 11.80
N ALA A 207 46.65 8.36 12.82
CA ALA A 207 46.70 9.81 12.72
C ALA A 207 47.49 10.26 11.47
N CYS A 208 46.91 11.17 10.70
CA CYS A 208 47.40 11.66 9.41
C CYS A 208 47.41 10.64 8.25
N SER A 209 46.62 9.55 8.37
CA SER A 209 46.12 8.78 7.23
C SER A 209 44.60 8.88 7.14
N ALA A 210 44.07 8.92 5.91
CA ALA A 210 42.65 8.94 5.60
C ALA A 210 42.18 7.55 5.12
N CYS A 211 40.90 7.25 5.32
CA CYS A 211 40.26 6.07 4.76
C CYS A 211 39.93 6.36 3.29
N THR A 212 40.52 5.62 2.36
CA THR A 212 40.06 5.66 0.96
C THR A 212 38.73 4.93 0.80
N SER A 213 38.05 5.15 -0.33
CA SER A 213 36.82 4.40 -0.70
C SER A 213 37.06 2.88 -0.74
N ALA A 214 38.27 2.45 -1.07
CA ALA A 214 38.71 1.05 -1.01
C ALA A 214 38.83 0.49 0.43
N GLY A 215 38.80 1.32 1.47
CA GLY A 215 38.98 0.91 2.87
C GLY A 215 40.45 0.73 3.30
N LYS A 216 41.38 1.43 2.64
CA LYS A 216 42.81 1.42 2.95
C LYS A 216 43.25 2.69 3.66
N CYS A 217 44.32 2.58 4.45
CA CYS A 217 44.93 3.72 5.14
C CYS A 217 45.94 4.42 4.21
N GLU A 218 45.59 5.58 3.63
CA GLU A 218 46.52 6.34 2.78
C GLU A 218 46.90 7.69 3.40
N ALA A 219 48.13 8.14 3.21
CA ALA A 219 48.66 9.32 3.87
C ALA A 219 47.95 10.61 3.42
N SER A 220 47.47 11.41 4.37
CA SER A 220 46.81 12.69 4.11
C SER A 220 47.82 13.78 3.73
N ALA A 221 47.43 14.66 2.79
CA ALA A 221 48.23 15.82 2.41
C ALA A 221 48.33 16.91 3.50
N CYS A 222 47.47 16.87 4.53
CA CYS A 222 47.55 17.73 5.71
C CYS A 222 47.43 16.91 7.00
N CYS A 223 48.21 17.28 8.01
CA CYS A 223 48.36 16.54 9.27
C CYS A 223 48.14 17.51 10.45
N PRO A 224 46.90 17.62 10.98
CA PRO A 224 46.58 18.57 12.03
C PRO A 224 47.41 18.32 13.29
N SER A 225 48.08 19.36 13.81
CA SER A 225 49.01 19.23 14.94
C SER A 225 48.68 20.19 16.07
N CYS A 226 48.04 19.62 17.10
CA CYS A 226 47.75 20.25 18.39
C CYS A 226 48.71 19.79 19.51
N GLN A 227 49.75 19.03 19.19
CA GLN A 227 50.65 18.47 20.19
C GLN A 227 51.49 19.58 20.85
N GLY A 228 51.15 19.92 22.09
CA GLY A 228 51.74 21.05 22.83
C GLY A 228 51.00 22.39 22.67
N LYS A 229 49.77 22.39 22.13
CA LYS A 229 48.87 23.56 22.10
C LYS A 229 47.67 23.36 23.03
N GLN A 230 47.08 24.48 23.45
CA GLN A 230 45.87 24.59 24.29
C GLN A 230 44.76 25.41 23.60
N CYS A 231 45.13 26.34 22.72
CA CYS A 231 44.25 27.00 21.76
C CYS A 231 45.03 27.36 20.47
N GLY A 232 44.36 27.89 19.43
CA GLY A 232 45.01 28.35 18.19
C GLY A 232 44.88 27.39 17.00
N ASP A 233 45.43 27.77 15.84
CA ASP A 233 45.27 27.04 14.56
C ASP A 233 45.98 25.67 14.56
N ASP A 234 45.38 24.66 13.92
CA ASP A 234 45.92 23.29 13.86
C ASP A 234 46.92 23.02 12.72
N GLY A 235 47.08 23.97 11.80
CA GLY A 235 47.92 23.87 10.59
C GLY A 235 47.16 23.43 9.34
N CYS A 236 45.89 23.07 9.46
CA CYS A 236 45.02 22.60 8.39
C CYS A 236 43.69 23.39 8.30
N GLY A 237 43.59 24.53 8.99
CA GLY A 237 42.41 25.41 8.99
C GLY A 237 41.37 25.09 10.08
N GLY A 238 41.67 24.16 10.99
CA GLY A 238 40.91 23.92 12.21
C GLY A 238 41.53 24.62 13.43
N GLN A 239 40.99 24.36 14.63
CA GLN A 239 41.47 24.98 15.88
C GLN A 239 41.67 23.96 17.00
N CYS A 240 42.85 24.04 17.62
CA CYS A 240 43.34 23.22 18.72
C CYS A 240 42.78 23.63 20.09
N GLY A 241 41.45 23.66 20.23
CA GLY A 241 40.78 24.04 21.47
C GLY A 241 40.67 25.57 21.67
N SER A 242 40.17 25.97 22.84
CA SER A 242 39.84 27.36 23.17
C SER A 242 40.26 27.72 24.60
N CYS A 243 40.73 28.95 24.77
CA CYS A 243 41.25 29.47 26.04
C CYS A 243 40.09 29.93 26.97
N ALA A 244 40.33 30.03 28.28
CA ALA A 244 39.29 30.40 29.24
C ALA A 244 38.88 31.90 29.16
N PRO A 245 37.71 32.30 29.68
CA PRO A 245 37.26 33.70 29.63
C PRO A 245 38.21 34.66 30.38
N GLY A 246 38.99 35.44 29.62
CA GLY A 246 40.04 36.35 30.12
C GLY A 246 41.45 35.98 29.63
N ASP A 247 41.64 34.76 29.12
CA ASP A 247 42.88 34.31 28.49
C ASP A 247 42.92 34.64 26.99
N THR A 248 44.13 34.70 26.46
CA THR A 248 44.44 34.85 25.03
C THR A 248 45.36 33.72 24.56
N CYS A 249 45.08 33.21 23.37
CA CYS A 249 46.00 32.33 22.66
C CYS A 249 47.24 33.11 22.26
N ASP A 250 48.42 32.67 22.69
CA ASP A 250 49.68 33.19 22.17
C ASP A 250 50.08 32.49 20.85
N ALA A 251 51.14 32.99 20.20
CA ALA A 251 51.64 32.45 18.93
C ALA A 251 52.31 31.06 19.06
N SER A 252 52.49 30.53 20.26
CA SER A 252 52.90 29.15 20.52
C SER A 252 51.70 28.21 20.70
N GLY A 253 50.47 28.75 20.76
CA GLY A 253 49.24 28.02 21.00
C GLY A 253 48.90 27.82 22.48
N HIS A 254 49.53 28.53 23.42
CA HIS A 254 49.22 28.42 24.84
C HIS A 254 48.14 29.41 25.29
N CYS A 255 47.33 28.99 26.27
CA CYS A 255 46.46 29.88 27.03
C CYS A 255 47.34 30.75 27.94
N SER A 256 47.38 32.04 27.67
CA SER A 256 48.04 33.02 28.55
C SER A 256 47.01 34.01 29.06
N ALA A 257 46.98 34.27 30.37
CA ALA A 257 46.12 35.29 30.94
C ALA A 257 46.40 36.63 30.25
N CYS A 258 45.39 37.25 29.63
CA CYS A 258 45.62 38.48 28.90
C CYS A 258 46.11 39.55 29.88
N ALA A 259 47.34 40.03 29.72
CA ALA A 259 47.97 40.94 30.67
C ALA A 259 47.18 42.25 30.86
N GLN A 260 46.40 42.66 29.87
CA GLN A 260 45.49 43.81 29.92
C GLN A 260 44.22 43.58 30.77
N CYS A 261 43.94 42.34 31.19
CA CYS A 261 42.85 41.96 32.08
C CYS A 261 43.27 41.78 33.54
N SER A 262 44.57 41.87 33.87
CA SER A 262 45.12 41.54 35.20
C SER A 262 44.53 42.32 36.37
N ASP A 263 43.99 43.52 36.10
CA ASP A 263 43.31 44.41 37.06
C ASP A 263 41.85 44.70 36.67
N LYS A 264 41.29 43.96 35.70
CA LYS A 264 39.97 44.21 35.09
C LYS A 264 38.97 43.14 35.51
N GLN A 265 37.73 43.57 35.73
CA GLN A 265 36.61 42.71 36.20
C GLN A 265 35.51 42.58 35.14
N CYS A 266 35.36 43.57 34.27
CA CYS A 266 34.56 43.50 33.06
C CYS A 266 35.13 44.43 31.96
N GLY A 267 34.65 44.27 30.73
CA GLY A 267 34.95 45.19 29.61
C GLY A 267 35.82 44.61 28.49
N VAL A 268 36.22 45.48 27.55
CA VAL A 268 37.06 45.13 26.38
C VAL A 268 38.27 46.05 26.31
N PHE A 269 39.48 45.50 26.42
CA PHE A 269 40.73 46.26 26.45
C PHE A 269 41.77 45.61 25.53
N GLY A 270 42.30 46.37 24.57
CA GLY A 270 43.33 45.89 23.63
C GLY A 270 42.91 44.72 22.72
N GLY A 271 41.61 44.39 22.66
CA GLY A 271 41.06 43.21 21.98
C GLY A 271 40.64 42.08 22.93
N CYS A 272 41.10 42.06 24.18
CA CYS A 272 40.70 41.07 25.19
C CYS A 272 39.32 41.40 25.79
N ARG A 273 38.47 40.38 26.00
CA ARG A 273 37.26 40.47 26.85
C ARG A 273 37.59 40.06 28.27
N CYS A 274 37.59 41.02 29.19
CA CYS A 274 38.06 40.85 30.56
C CYS A 274 36.90 40.59 31.55
N GLY A 275 36.14 39.52 31.35
CA GLY A 275 35.01 39.15 32.23
C GLY A 275 33.72 39.98 32.01
N ALA A 276 32.76 39.78 32.91
CA ALA A 276 31.44 40.42 32.89
C ALA A 276 30.99 40.76 34.32
N CYS A 277 30.35 41.92 34.49
CA CYS A 277 29.97 42.42 35.81
C CYS A 277 28.73 41.66 36.34
N ALA A 278 28.64 41.49 37.66
CA ALA A 278 27.46 40.89 38.29
C ALA A 278 26.22 41.81 38.18
N PRO A 279 24.98 41.25 38.22
CA PRO A 279 23.75 42.05 38.15
C PRO A 279 23.71 43.21 39.14
N GLY A 280 23.29 44.39 38.67
CA GLY A 280 23.33 45.65 39.43
C GLY A 280 24.68 46.40 39.38
N SER A 281 25.69 45.85 38.71
CA SER A 281 26.96 46.53 38.43
C SER A 281 27.18 46.77 36.94
N VAL A 282 27.81 47.88 36.59
CA VAL A 282 28.23 48.21 35.22
C VAL A 282 29.74 48.33 35.12
N CYS A 283 30.26 48.17 33.90
CA CYS A 283 31.68 48.33 33.62
C CYS A 283 32.01 49.81 33.51
N ASP A 284 32.91 50.32 34.35
CA ASP A 284 33.49 51.64 34.11
C ASP A 284 34.57 51.60 33.01
N ALA A 285 35.01 52.78 32.55
CA ALA A 285 36.04 52.90 31.53
C ALA A 285 37.45 52.46 32.00
N SER A 286 37.63 52.16 33.29
CA SER A 286 38.86 51.54 33.84
C SER A 286 38.79 50.01 33.86
N GLY A 287 37.64 49.43 33.51
CA GLY A 287 37.35 48.00 33.46
C GLY A 287 36.92 47.39 34.80
N ARG A 288 36.45 48.23 35.73
CA ARG A 288 36.02 47.81 37.06
C ARG A 288 34.50 47.59 37.10
N CYS A 289 34.06 46.61 37.89
CA CYS A 289 32.67 46.50 38.29
C CYS A 289 32.37 47.65 39.26
N ILE A 290 31.63 48.66 38.83
CA ILE A 290 31.07 49.68 39.73
C ILE A 290 29.58 49.44 39.91
N ALA A 291 29.05 49.71 41.11
CA ALA A 291 27.62 49.65 41.36
C ALA A 291 26.91 50.68 40.47
N CYS A 292 25.93 50.25 39.67
CA CYS A 292 25.12 51.17 38.89
C CYS A 292 24.08 51.80 39.81
N SER A 293 24.04 53.13 39.87
CA SER A 293 23.01 53.86 40.61
C SER A 293 21.90 54.27 39.62
N PRO A 294 20.77 53.56 39.55
CA PRO A 294 19.72 53.81 38.56
C PRO A 294 19.16 55.23 38.69
N GLN A 295 19.06 55.96 37.58
CA GLN A 295 18.77 57.39 37.57
C GLN A 295 17.27 57.71 37.62
N CYS A 296 16.61 57.18 38.65
CA CYS A 296 15.17 57.29 38.86
C CYS A 296 14.75 58.48 39.73
N LEU A 297 15.70 59.32 40.15
CA LEU A 297 15.43 60.46 41.03
C LEU A 297 14.59 61.53 40.31
N GLY A 298 13.28 61.54 40.56
CA GLY A 298 12.32 62.42 39.90
C GLY A 298 11.56 61.80 38.72
N ARG A 299 11.65 60.48 38.51
CA ARG A 299 10.85 59.72 37.53
C ARG A 299 9.92 58.73 38.24
N SER A 300 8.78 58.47 37.62
CA SER A 300 7.72 57.55 38.09
C SER A 300 7.57 56.31 37.21
N CYS A 301 7.87 56.43 35.91
CA CYS A 301 7.98 55.31 34.98
C CYS A 301 8.95 55.63 33.81
N GLY A 302 9.41 54.60 33.08
CA GLY A 302 10.41 54.71 32.00
C GLY A 302 11.82 54.25 32.39
N ASP A 303 12.75 54.19 31.43
CA ASP A 303 14.08 53.54 31.58
C ASP A 303 15.01 54.20 32.62
N ASP A 304 15.86 53.38 33.26
CA ASP A 304 16.72 53.76 34.39
C ASP A 304 18.18 54.08 34.06
N GLY A 305 18.62 53.78 32.82
CA GLY A 305 20.00 53.97 32.35
C GLY A 305 21.01 52.87 32.74
N CYS A 306 20.61 51.90 33.57
CA CYS A 306 21.38 50.71 33.97
C CYS A 306 20.93 49.42 33.24
N GLY A 307 19.87 49.49 32.42
CA GLY A 307 19.28 48.35 31.71
C GLY A 307 17.97 47.84 32.34
N GLY A 308 17.42 48.56 33.31
CA GLY A 308 16.09 48.35 33.90
C GLY A 308 15.17 49.55 33.67
N SER A 309 14.14 49.66 34.49
CA SER A 309 13.18 50.78 34.45
C SER A 309 12.85 51.31 35.85
N CYS A 310 12.55 52.59 35.92
CA CYS A 310 12.26 53.34 37.14
C CYS A 310 10.85 53.14 37.69
N GLY A 311 10.03 52.30 37.05
CA GLY A 311 8.67 51.99 37.45
C GLY A 311 7.75 51.77 36.26
N ALA A 312 6.57 51.23 36.56
CA ALA A 312 5.43 51.18 35.66
C ALA A 312 4.35 52.14 36.20
N CYS A 313 3.70 52.88 35.30
CA CYS A 313 2.66 53.84 35.66
C CYS A 313 1.39 53.10 36.16
N ALA A 314 0.48 53.77 36.88
CA ALA A 314 -0.73 53.08 37.31
C ALA A 314 -1.60 52.70 36.10
N PRO A 315 -2.40 51.62 36.15
CA PRO A 315 -2.96 51.03 34.92
C PRO A 315 -4.02 51.85 34.17
N ASP A 316 -4.53 52.94 34.76
CA ASP A 316 -5.41 53.92 34.13
C ASP A 316 -4.63 55.22 33.74
N GLU A 317 -3.30 55.16 33.72
CA GLU A 317 -2.37 56.25 33.41
C GLU A 317 -1.37 55.85 32.31
N ALA A 318 -0.91 56.82 31.52
CA ALA A 318 0.12 56.62 30.50
C ALA A 318 1.47 57.24 30.91
N CYS A 319 2.58 56.66 30.43
CA CYS A 319 3.92 57.22 30.61
C CYS A 319 4.13 58.40 29.65
N SER A 320 4.25 59.62 30.19
CA SER A 320 4.67 60.77 29.37
C SER A 320 6.18 60.80 29.18
N ALA A 321 6.66 61.42 28.10
CA ALA A 321 8.08 61.46 27.73
C ALA A 321 9.02 62.17 28.74
N ARG A 322 8.48 62.65 29.87
CA ARG A 322 9.24 63.17 31.02
C ARG A 322 9.41 62.14 32.15
N GLY A 323 8.82 60.95 32.01
CA GLY A 323 8.82 59.88 33.01
C GLY A 323 7.78 60.07 34.11
N ALA A 324 6.62 60.66 33.79
CA ALA A 324 5.52 60.89 34.71
C ALA A 324 4.24 60.17 34.25
N CYS A 325 3.38 59.80 35.19
CA CYS A 325 2.11 59.14 34.93
C CYS A 325 0.99 60.17 34.74
N GLU A 326 0.16 60.03 33.70
CA GLU A 326 -0.93 60.98 33.38
C GLU A 326 -2.25 60.25 33.06
N VAL A 327 -3.37 60.70 33.64
CA VAL A 327 -4.62 59.94 33.91
C VAL A 327 -5.63 59.90 32.75
N CYS A 328 -6.14 58.71 32.40
CA CYS A 328 -7.33 58.48 31.56
C CYS A 328 -8.63 58.64 32.36
N LYS A 329 -9.76 59.02 31.71
CA LYS A 329 -11.06 59.22 32.38
C LYS A 329 -12.09 58.13 32.03
N PRO A 330 -12.19 57.04 32.80
CA PRO A 330 -13.19 55.98 32.59
C PRO A 330 -14.60 56.40 33.03
N GLN A 331 -15.63 55.76 32.44
CA GLN A 331 -17.05 56.02 32.77
C GLN A 331 -17.73 54.82 33.43
N CYS A 332 -17.86 54.88 34.77
CA CYS A 332 -18.36 53.77 35.60
C CYS A 332 -19.47 54.11 36.60
N ALA A 333 -20.03 55.33 36.58
CA ALA A 333 -20.91 55.82 37.64
C ALA A 333 -22.13 54.92 37.95
N ASP A 334 -22.68 54.26 36.93
CA ASP A 334 -23.91 53.47 37.00
C ASP A 334 -23.71 51.97 36.64
N LYS A 335 -22.47 51.43 36.76
CA LYS A 335 -22.13 50.04 36.44
C LYS A 335 -21.57 49.27 37.64
N GLN A 336 -21.93 47.99 37.73
CA GLN A 336 -21.41 47.00 38.68
C GLN A 336 -20.32 46.10 38.05
N CYS A 337 -20.47 45.78 36.77
CA CYS A 337 -19.44 45.12 35.95
C CYS A 337 -19.52 45.58 34.46
N GLY A 338 -18.48 45.28 33.66
CA GLY A 338 -18.40 45.59 32.21
C GLY A 338 -17.58 46.83 31.84
N ASP A 339 -17.24 47.04 30.55
CA ASP A 339 -16.16 47.95 30.12
C ASP A 339 -16.31 49.45 30.47
N ASN A 340 -15.15 50.12 30.66
CA ASN A 340 -15.03 51.50 31.16
C ASN A 340 -14.60 52.56 30.13
N GLY A 341 -14.19 52.15 28.92
CA GLY A 341 -13.77 53.03 27.83
C GLY A 341 -12.27 53.38 27.77
N CYS A 342 -11.50 53.18 28.84
CA CYS A 342 -10.04 53.34 28.89
C CYS A 342 -9.29 52.00 28.69
N GLY A 343 -9.90 51.00 28.03
CA GLY A 343 -9.31 49.66 27.86
C GLY A 343 -9.36 48.77 29.11
N ARG A 344 -10.21 49.11 30.09
CA ARG A 344 -10.40 48.35 31.35
C ARG A 344 -11.89 48.26 31.69
N SER A 345 -12.26 47.61 32.79
CA SER A 345 -13.66 47.39 33.19
C SER A 345 -14.09 48.10 34.49
N CYS A 346 -15.36 48.47 34.53
CA CYS A 346 -16.07 49.06 35.66
C CYS A 346 -16.51 47.98 36.65
N GLY A 347 -15.55 47.40 37.35
CA GLY A 347 -15.81 46.36 38.34
C GLY A 347 -16.03 44.96 37.74
N SER A 348 -16.24 44.01 38.64
CA SER A 348 -16.44 42.59 38.34
C SER A 348 -17.55 42.04 39.23
N CYS A 349 -18.34 41.12 38.68
CA CYS A 349 -19.48 40.55 39.38
C CYS A 349 -19.01 39.50 40.42
N PRO A 350 -19.70 39.30 41.56
CA PRO A 350 -19.33 38.29 42.55
C PRO A 350 -19.29 36.86 41.99
N ALA A 351 -18.53 35.97 42.65
CA ALA A 351 -18.48 34.55 42.29
C ALA A 351 -19.89 33.93 42.19
N ASN A 352 -20.11 33.12 41.14
CA ASN A 352 -21.41 32.62 40.69
C ASN A 352 -22.40 33.66 40.12
N GLN A 353 -21.94 34.86 39.73
CA GLN A 353 -22.73 35.87 39.03
C GLN A 353 -22.09 36.30 37.71
N ARG A 354 -22.91 36.64 36.71
CA ARG A 354 -22.46 37.14 35.40
C ARG A 354 -22.89 38.59 35.16
N CYS A 355 -22.19 39.27 34.26
CA CYS A 355 -22.51 40.63 33.83
C CYS A 355 -23.64 40.62 32.80
N THR A 356 -24.67 41.43 33.01
CA THR A 356 -25.67 41.78 32.00
C THR A 356 -25.16 42.89 31.09
N ALA A 357 -25.75 43.08 29.89
CA ALA A 357 -25.34 44.12 28.95
C ALA A 357 -25.56 45.56 29.49
N THR A 358 -26.44 45.72 30.49
CA THR A 358 -26.65 46.96 31.25
C THR A 358 -25.69 47.10 32.45
N GLY A 359 -24.67 46.24 32.56
CA GLY A 359 -23.59 46.34 33.54
C GLY A 359 -23.95 45.94 34.97
N HIS A 360 -24.94 45.06 35.15
CA HIS A 360 -25.42 44.59 36.47
C HIS A 360 -25.17 43.09 36.69
N CYS A 361 -25.02 42.66 37.95
CA CYS A 361 -24.69 41.30 38.35
C CYS A 361 -25.93 40.41 38.57
N GLU A 362 -25.97 39.20 37.98
CA GLU A 362 -27.04 38.21 38.20
C GLU A 362 -26.49 36.79 38.39
N THR A 363 -27.06 36.02 39.32
CA THR A 363 -26.61 34.63 39.63
C THR A 363 -26.91 33.65 38.50
N ALA A 364 -25.91 32.84 38.13
CA ALA A 364 -26.06 31.75 37.16
C ALA A 364 -25.43 30.44 37.69
N PRO A 365 -26.00 29.27 37.38
CA PRO A 365 -25.45 27.99 37.84
C PRO A 365 -24.16 27.60 37.08
N PRO A 366 -23.17 26.97 37.76
CA PRO A 366 -21.90 26.58 37.15
C PRO A 366 -22.05 25.47 36.11
N SER A 367 -21.49 25.66 34.91
CA SER A 367 -21.69 24.79 33.75
C SER A 367 -20.57 23.75 33.59
N CYS A 368 -20.45 22.88 34.60
CA CYS A 368 -19.49 21.76 34.63
C CYS A 368 -20.09 20.40 34.25
N GLN A 369 -21.39 20.29 34.04
CA GLN A 369 -22.06 19.01 33.76
C GLN A 369 -21.63 18.45 32.40
N GLY A 370 -20.74 17.45 32.41
CA GLY A 370 -20.17 16.81 31.23
C GLY A 370 -18.70 17.17 30.91
N LYS A 371 -18.08 18.08 31.68
CA LYS A 371 -16.65 18.46 31.55
C LYS A 371 -15.76 17.64 32.50
N GLN A 372 -14.48 17.54 32.16
CA GLN A 372 -13.41 16.92 32.97
C GLN A 372 -12.36 17.93 33.46
N CYS A 373 -12.10 18.97 32.66
CA CYS A 373 -11.34 20.16 33.04
C CYS A 373 -11.81 21.39 32.24
N GLY A 374 -11.23 22.55 32.49
CA GLY A 374 -11.55 23.81 31.76
C GLY A 374 -12.66 24.66 32.40
N PRO A 375 -12.95 25.85 31.87
CA PRO A 375 -13.68 26.90 32.59
C PRO A 375 -15.16 26.57 32.86
N ASP A 376 -15.64 26.97 34.05
CA ASP A 376 -17.02 26.78 34.51
C ASP A 376 -18.03 27.82 33.97
N GLY A 377 -17.52 28.90 33.38
CA GLY A 377 -18.28 30.04 32.87
C GLY A 377 -18.48 31.19 33.87
N LEU A 378 -17.92 31.08 35.07
CA LEU A 378 -18.10 31.98 36.23
C LEU A 378 -16.76 32.41 36.86
N GLY A 379 -15.63 31.96 36.30
CA GLY A 379 -14.27 32.32 36.72
C GLY A 379 -13.52 31.21 37.46
N GLY A 380 -14.11 30.02 37.60
CA GLY A 380 -13.46 28.80 38.11
C GLY A 380 -13.22 27.77 37.01
N GLU A 381 -12.68 26.61 37.40
CA GLU A 381 -12.42 25.48 36.50
C GLU A 381 -13.11 24.19 36.98
N CYS A 382 -13.67 23.45 36.03
CA CYS A 382 -14.40 22.20 36.20
C CYS A 382 -13.47 20.99 36.35
N GLY A 383 -12.55 21.04 37.31
CA GLY A 383 -11.53 20.00 37.52
C GLY A 383 -10.24 20.25 36.72
N ALA A 384 -9.25 19.39 36.93
CA ALA A 384 -7.91 19.52 36.37
C ALA A 384 -7.48 18.23 35.65
N CYS A 385 -6.81 18.38 34.51
CA CYS A 385 -6.39 17.27 33.67
C CYS A 385 -5.14 16.55 34.23
N PRO A 386 -4.92 15.25 33.98
CA PRO A 386 -3.71 14.53 34.42
C PRO A 386 -2.41 15.09 33.81
N VAL A 387 -1.28 14.86 34.48
CA VAL A 387 0.06 15.25 33.97
C VAL A 387 0.28 14.70 32.54
N GLY A 388 0.79 15.55 31.65
CA GLY A 388 0.95 15.25 30.21
C GLY A 388 -0.30 15.53 29.35
N ASN A 389 -1.42 15.91 29.97
CA ASN A 389 -2.65 16.28 29.27
C ASN A 389 -2.99 17.76 29.48
N ALA A 390 -3.57 18.39 28.48
CA ALA A 390 -4.18 19.71 28.57
C ALA A 390 -5.71 19.60 28.46
N CYS A 391 -6.40 20.68 28.82
CA CYS A 391 -7.83 20.80 28.54
C CYS A 391 -8.01 21.24 27.10
N ASP A 392 -8.81 20.52 26.32
CA ASP A 392 -9.43 21.09 25.12
C ASP A 392 -10.51 22.11 25.56
N PRO A 393 -10.39 23.41 25.23
CA PRO A 393 -11.39 24.41 25.60
C PRO A 393 -12.76 24.20 24.94
N ALA A 394 -12.84 23.46 23.82
CA ALA A 394 -14.07 23.24 23.06
C ALA A 394 -14.90 22.07 23.63
N SER A 395 -14.28 20.91 23.87
CA SER A 395 -14.98 19.75 24.45
C SER A 395 -14.95 19.69 25.99
N GLY A 396 -14.06 20.44 26.65
CA GLY A 396 -13.87 20.39 28.11
C GLY A 396 -13.31 19.06 28.61
N ARG A 397 -12.60 18.33 27.75
CA ARG A 397 -11.99 17.01 28.06
C ARG A 397 -10.47 17.12 28.19
N CYS A 398 -9.90 16.13 28.89
CA CYS A 398 -8.47 15.91 28.90
C CYS A 398 -8.02 15.37 27.54
N ALA A 399 -7.07 16.03 26.89
CA ALA A 399 -6.38 15.54 25.70
C ALA A 399 -4.87 15.52 25.95
N CYS A 400 -4.19 14.45 25.53
CA CYS A 400 -2.74 14.36 25.69
C CYS A 400 -2.02 15.37 24.78
N VAL A 401 -0.90 15.92 25.23
CA VAL A 401 -0.11 16.92 24.47
C VAL A 401 1.21 16.32 23.99
N PRO A 402 1.37 16.10 22.67
CA PRO A 402 2.63 15.63 22.07
C PRO A 402 3.85 16.50 22.44
N ALA A 403 4.73 15.96 23.28
CA ALA A 403 5.88 16.67 23.83
C ALA A 403 7.09 16.61 22.86
N CYS A 404 6.97 17.24 21.70
CA CYS A 404 7.90 17.05 20.57
C CYS A 404 9.06 18.06 20.47
N ALA A 405 9.03 19.17 21.23
CA ALA A 405 10.01 20.24 21.12
C ALA A 405 11.45 19.77 21.46
N GLY A 406 12.39 19.99 20.54
CA GLY A 406 13.82 19.70 20.74
C GLY A 406 14.25 18.24 20.60
N LYS A 407 13.36 17.33 20.17
CA LYS A 407 13.69 15.91 19.93
C LYS A 407 14.22 15.68 18.52
N GLN A 408 15.28 14.87 18.38
CA GLN A 408 15.70 14.31 17.08
C GLN A 408 14.73 13.20 16.66
N CYS A 409 14.52 12.23 17.54
CA CYS A 409 13.36 11.34 17.55
C CYS A 409 13.09 10.93 19.01
N GLY A 410 11.84 10.59 19.34
CA GLY A 410 11.43 10.22 20.69
C GLY A 410 9.92 10.03 20.80
N SER A 411 9.46 9.29 21.81
CA SER A 411 8.02 9.13 22.06
C SER A 411 7.37 10.49 22.36
N ASP A 412 6.19 10.74 21.83
CA ASP A 412 5.45 11.99 22.05
C ASP A 412 4.88 12.12 23.48
N GLY A 413 4.69 11.00 24.18
CA GLY A 413 4.06 10.91 25.50
C GLY A 413 2.57 10.53 25.47
N CYS A 414 1.99 10.41 24.28
CA CYS A 414 0.58 10.12 24.00
C CYS A 414 0.37 8.77 23.30
N GLY A 415 1.44 8.12 22.85
CA GLY A 415 1.43 6.80 22.21
C GLY A 415 2.07 6.78 20.82
N GLY A 416 2.50 7.93 20.30
CA GLY A 416 3.22 8.07 19.04
C GLY A 416 4.69 8.45 19.19
N SER A 417 5.34 8.74 18.07
CA SER A 417 6.74 9.16 17.95
C SER A 417 6.84 10.52 17.25
N CYS A 418 7.80 11.36 17.65
CA CYS A 418 8.04 12.65 17.00
C CYS A 418 9.46 13.19 17.20
N GLY A 419 9.92 13.99 16.23
CA GLY A 419 11.20 14.69 16.24
C GLY A 419 11.61 15.12 14.83
N THR A 420 12.77 15.77 14.71
CA THR A 420 13.37 16.14 13.41
C THR A 420 14.55 15.25 13.07
N CYS A 421 14.36 14.35 12.11
CA CYS A 421 15.41 13.51 11.53
C CYS A 421 16.09 14.18 10.33
N ALA A 422 17.32 13.75 10.01
CA ALA A 422 17.98 14.13 8.77
C ALA A 422 17.42 13.29 7.61
N LEU A 423 17.05 13.93 6.50
CA LEU A 423 16.52 13.22 5.33
C LEU A 423 17.55 12.21 4.77
N PRO A 424 17.10 11.03 4.29
CA PRO A 424 15.70 10.63 4.10
C PRO A 424 15.07 9.89 5.31
N ALA A 425 15.67 9.92 6.51
CA ALA A 425 15.17 9.18 7.67
C ALA A 425 13.88 9.77 8.28
N THR A 426 13.01 8.90 8.80
CA THR A 426 11.77 9.23 9.53
C THR A 426 11.85 8.75 10.99
N CYS A 427 10.96 9.24 11.85
CA CYS A 427 10.97 8.95 13.29
C CYS A 427 9.89 7.90 13.65
N ARG A 428 10.23 6.61 13.53
CA ARG A 428 9.35 5.49 13.92
C ARG A 428 9.59 5.08 15.38
N GLY A 429 8.62 4.36 15.98
CA GLY A 429 8.69 3.99 17.41
C GLY A 429 7.56 3.09 17.94
N ALA A 430 6.86 2.35 17.09
CA ALA A 430 5.76 1.47 17.48
C ALA A 430 6.24 0.14 18.12
N GLY A 431 6.94 0.23 19.25
CA GLY A 431 7.42 -0.93 20.05
C GLY A 431 8.94 -1.02 20.21
N THR A 432 9.71 -0.23 19.46
CA THR A 432 11.18 -0.13 19.53
C THR A 432 11.62 1.18 20.20
N PRO A 433 12.91 1.32 20.58
CA PRO A 433 13.44 2.62 21.02
C PRO A 433 13.35 3.63 19.87
N ASN A 434 12.50 4.64 20.00
CA ASN A 434 12.30 5.71 19.01
C ASN A 434 13.61 6.26 18.43
N VAL A 435 13.89 5.96 17.16
CA VAL A 435 15.11 6.38 16.44
C VAL A 435 14.77 6.94 15.06
N CYS A 436 15.70 7.71 14.50
CA CYS A 436 15.65 8.11 13.10
C CYS A 436 16.09 6.93 12.23
N GLU A 437 15.13 6.26 11.61
CA GLU A 437 15.35 5.13 10.72
C GLU A 437 15.22 5.59 9.26
N LEU A 438 16.09 5.09 8.39
CA LEU A 438 15.87 5.20 6.95
C LEU A 438 14.62 4.36 6.61
N PRO A 439 13.82 4.72 5.60
CA PRO A 439 12.78 3.83 5.09
C PRO A 439 13.40 2.46 4.76
N LEU A 440 12.64 1.40 4.97
CA LEU A 440 13.10 0.07 4.62
C LEU A 440 13.10 -0.02 3.09
N VAL A 441 14.28 -0.24 2.52
CA VAL A 441 14.50 -0.36 1.08
C VAL A 441 15.15 -1.71 0.85
N GLU A 442 14.32 -2.71 0.55
CA GLU A 442 14.83 -4.02 0.12
C GLU A 442 15.10 -3.98 -1.38
N VAL A 443 16.25 -4.51 -1.79
CA VAL A 443 16.72 -4.46 -3.18
C VAL A 443 16.98 -5.88 -3.63
N LYS A 444 16.11 -6.40 -4.50
CA LYS A 444 16.33 -7.66 -5.22
C LYS A 444 17.04 -7.33 -6.53
N LEU A 445 18.33 -7.66 -6.59
CA LEU A 445 18.99 -7.81 -7.89
C LEU A 445 18.29 -8.96 -8.63
N LEU A 446 17.73 -8.65 -9.79
CA LEU A 446 17.09 -9.63 -10.67
C LEU A 446 18.17 -10.30 -11.54
N ASN A 447 17.85 -11.47 -12.10
CA ASN A 447 18.68 -12.07 -13.16
C ASN A 447 18.45 -11.35 -14.50
N ASP A 448 17.19 -11.01 -14.78
CA ASP A 448 16.69 -10.31 -15.96
C ASP A 448 15.89 -9.08 -15.51
N PRO A 449 15.91 -7.94 -16.23
CA PRO A 449 15.22 -6.72 -15.81
C PRO A 449 13.70 -6.88 -15.86
N CYS A 450 12.99 -6.18 -14.97
CA CYS A 450 11.54 -6.05 -15.05
C CYS A 450 11.16 -4.71 -15.70
N GLU A 451 10.39 -4.79 -16.77
CA GLU A 451 9.86 -3.67 -17.55
C GLU A 451 8.45 -3.28 -17.06
N GLY A 452 7.70 -4.21 -16.45
CA GLY A 452 6.40 -3.97 -15.83
C GLY A 452 6.27 -4.54 -14.40
N VAL A 453 5.50 -3.87 -13.53
CA VAL A 453 5.14 -4.36 -12.19
C VAL A 453 3.70 -4.02 -11.82
N TRP A 454 2.99 -4.98 -11.20
CA TRP A 454 1.63 -4.85 -10.68
C TRP A 454 1.44 -5.80 -9.49
N GLY A 455 0.50 -5.53 -8.59
CA GLY A 455 0.11 -6.49 -7.55
C GLY A 455 -1.36 -6.37 -7.15
N SER A 456 -1.89 -7.40 -6.50
CA SER A 456 -3.21 -7.35 -5.83
C SER A 456 -3.09 -6.97 -4.35
N SER A 457 -1.93 -7.20 -3.74
CA SER A 457 -1.63 -6.88 -2.34
C SER A 457 -0.11 -6.76 -2.13
N ALA A 458 0.34 -6.35 -0.93
CA ALA A 458 1.76 -6.35 -0.58
C ALA A 458 2.41 -7.75 -0.64
N ASP A 459 1.59 -8.81 -0.57
CA ASP A 459 2.00 -10.21 -0.54
C ASP A 459 1.75 -10.96 -1.87
N ASP A 460 1.22 -10.26 -2.90
CA ASP A 460 0.96 -10.80 -4.24
C ASP A 460 1.35 -9.75 -5.29
N VAL A 461 2.59 -9.80 -5.76
CA VAL A 461 3.19 -8.83 -6.69
C VAL A 461 3.88 -9.54 -7.85
N TRP A 462 3.59 -9.10 -9.06
CA TRP A 462 4.04 -9.66 -10.33
C TRP A 462 4.95 -8.67 -11.05
N CYS A 463 6.06 -9.20 -11.57
CA CYS A 463 7.14 -8.45 -12.18
C CYS A 463 7.48 -9.14 -13.50
N VAL A 464 7.35 -8.42 -14.61
CA VAL A 464 7.47 -8.95 -15.98
C VAL A 464 8.51 -8.14 -16.77
N GLY A 465 9.14 -8.76 -17.76
CA GLY A 465 10.21 -8.14 -18.55
C GLY A 465 10.77 -9.12 -19.58
N SER A 466 12.05 -8.98 -19.91
CA SER A 466 12.75 -9.76 -20.94
C SER A 466 13.19 -11.18 -20.52
N GLY A 467 12.91 -11.60 -19.28
CA GLY A 467 13.19 -12.95 -18.75
C GLY A 467 11.95 -13.80 -18.49
N ASP A 468 12.05 -14.73 -17.54
CA ASP A 468 10.89 -15.40 -16.96
C ASP A 468 10.19 -14.50 -15.93
N MET A 469 8.86 -14.57 -15.84
CA MET A 469 8.05 -13.74 -14.95
C MET A 469 8.38 -14.05 -13.49
N GLN A 470 8.39 -13.03 -12.64
CA GLN A 470 8.72 -13.17 -11.22
C GLN A 470 7.46 -12.87 -10.39
N HIS A 471 7.09 -13.79 -9.50
CA HIS A 471 5.92 -13.68 -8.62
C HIS A 471 6.33 -13.66 -7.15
N TRP A 472 5.96 -12.61 -6.43
CA TRP A 472 6.11 -12.47 -4.98
C TRP A 472 4.91 -13.06 -4.25
N GLN A 473 5.17 -13.88 -3.24
CA GLN A 473 4.17 -14.58 -2.44
C GLN A 473 4.35 -14.27 -0.94
N GLY A 474 4.57 -13.00 -0.58
CA GLY A 474 4.73 -12.49 0.81
C GLY A 474 6.03 -12.86 1.52
N GLU A 475 6.63 -14.03 1.23
CA GLU A 475 7.90 -14.48 1.81
C GLU A 475 9.01 -14.75 0.79
N SER A 476 8.66 -15.03 -0.47
CA SER A 476 9.61 -15.46 -1.49
C SER A 476 9.18 -15.12 -2.91
N TRP A 477 10.15 -15.14 -3.82
CA TRP A 477 9.94 -14.99 -5.26
C TRP A 477 9.95 -16.36 -5.94
N VAL A 478 8.93 -16.61 -6.75
CA VAL A 478 8.79 -17.78 -7.62
C VAL A 478 8.99 -17.33 -9.07
N GLU A 479 9.75 -18.11 -9.84
CA GLU A 479 9.96 -17.87 -11.27
C GLU A 479 8.90 -18.64 -12.07
N MET A 480 8.16 -17.94 -12.93
CA MET A 480 7.01 -18.43 -13.69
C MET A 480 7.32 -18.32 -15.20
N PRO A 481 7.32 -19.43 -15.97
CA PRO A 481 7.81 -19.41 -17.34
C PRO A 481 7.09 -18.42 -18.26
N SER A 482 7.82 -17.48 -18.88
CA SER A 482 7.30 -16.60 -19.93
C SER A 482 7.19 -17.28 -21.29
N SER A 483 7.64 -18.54 -21.39
CA SER A 483 7.83 -19.29 -22.64
C SER A 483 8.76 -18.58 -23.64
N GLY A 484 9.60 -17.64 -23.18
CA GLY A 484 10.49 -16.83 -24.02
C GLY A 484 9.85 -15.58 -24.61
N VAL A 485 8.75 -15.09 -24.03
CA VAL A 485 8.11 -13.81 -24.38
C VAL A 485 8.70 -12.70 -23.51
N SER A 486 9.17 -11.62 -24.14
CA SER A 486 9.59 -10.39 -23.47
C SER A 486 8.36 -9.52 -23.21
N LEU A 487 7.98 -9.35 -21.94
CA LEU A 487 6.71 -8.73 -21.54
C LEU A 487 6.92 -7.29 -21.08
N GLU A 488 6.26 -6.35 -21.76
CA GLU A 488 6.42 -4.89 -21.56
C GLU A 488 5.55 -4.35 -20.42
N SER A 489 4.39 -4.97 -20.17
CA SER A 489 3.42 -4.48 -19.17
C SER A 489 2.59 -5.60 -18.57
N VAL A 490 2.18 -5.41 -17.31
CA VAL A 490 1.32 -6.32 -16.55
C VAL A 490 0.25 -5.52 -15.79
N TRP A 491 -0.98 -6.04 -15.78
CA TRP A 491 -2.10 -5.53 -14.99
C TRP A 491 -3.01 -6.69 -14.60
N GLY A 492 -3.64 -6.64 -13.43
CA GLY A 492 -4.66 -7.61 -13.03
C GLY A 492 -5.88 -6.96 -12.38
N LEU A 493 -6.99 -7.70 -12.44
CA LEU A 493 -8.21 -7.40 -11.71
C LEU A 493 -8.14 -7.96 -10.27
N ASN A 494 -7.50 -9.12 -10.12
CA ASN A 494 -7.25 -9.83 -8.87
C ASN A 494 -6.19 -10.94 -9.12
N SER A 495 -5.79 -11.68 -8.09
CA SER A 495 -4.75 -12.73 -8.18
C SER A 495 -5.08 -13.93 -9.09
N HIS A 496 -6.30 -14.01 -9.65
CA HIS A 496 -6.76 -15.06 -10.58
C HIS A 496 -7.20 -14.49 -11.95
N ASP A 497 -6.96 -13.20 -12.23
CA ASP A 497 -7.22 -12.59 -13.54
C ASP A 497 -6.19 -11.50 -13.81
N ILE A 498 -5.05 -11.92 -14.32
CA ILE A 498 -3.87 -11.09 -14.58
C ILE A 498 -3.52 -11.18 -16.07
N TRP A 499 -3.15 -10.05 -16.65
CA TRP A 499 -2.85 -9.87 -18.06
C TRP A 499 -1.43 -9.35 -18.21
N ALA A 500 -0.66 -9.95 -19.12
CA ALA A 500 0.68 -9.49 -19.47
C ALA A 500 0.82 -9.40 -20.99
N VAL A 501 1.48 -8.35 -21.49
CA VAL A 501 1.49 -8.01 -22.92
C VAL A 501 2.88 -7.70 -23.46
N SER A 502 3.05 -7.88 -24.78
CA SER A 502 4.26 -7.54 -25.52
C SER A 502 3.91 -6.98 -26.90
N ALA A 503 4.44 -5.80 -27.23
CA ALA A 503 4.40 -5.25 -28.58
C ALA A 503 5.49 -5.90 -29.46
N MET A 504 6.66 -6.22 -28.91
CA MET A 504 7.77 -6.83 -29.67
C MET A 504 7.53 -8.30 -30.04
N ASN A 505 6.86 -9.08 -29.19
CA ASN A 505 6.51 -10.48 -29.46
C ASN A 505 5.09 -10.66 -30.03
N GLU A 506 4.34 -9.58 -30.23
CA GLU A 506 2.92 -9.61 -30.61
C GLU A 506 2.07 -10.52 -29.69
N ALA A 507 2.25 -10.45 -28.37
CA ALA A 507 1.69 -11.43 -27.43
C ALA A 507 0.76 -10.82 -26.38
N VAL A 508 -0.35 -11.50 -26.10
CA VAL A 508 -1.25 -11.23 -24.97
C VAL A 508 -1.46 -12.50 -24.16
N LEU A 509 -0.91 -12.52 -22.95
CA LEU A 509 -1.03 -13.62 -22.00
C LEU A 509 -2.05 -13.30 -20.91
N ARG A 510 -2.81 -14.31 -20.46
CA ARG A 510 -3.72 -14.22 -19.31
C ARG A 510 -3.44 -15.35 -18.31
N TYR A 511 -3.38 -15.00 -17.04
CA TYR A 511 -3.36 -15.91 -15.89
C TYR A 511 -4.78 -16.08 -15.32
N ASP A 512 -5.20 -17.33 -15.09
CA ASP A 512 -6.52 -17.68 -14.55
C ASP A 512 -6.50 -18.08 -13.05
N GLY A 513 -5.35 -17.92 -12.39
CA GLY A 513 -5.10 -18.41 -11.03
C GLY A 513 -4.48 -19.81 -10.98
N ALA A 514 -4.31 -20.49 -12.12
CA ALA A 514 -3.60 -21.76 -12.22
C ALA A 514 -2.47 -21.71 -13.26
N GLU A 515 -2.75 -21.30 -14.50
CA GLU A 515 -1.78 -21.27 -15.61
C GLU A 515 -1.83 -19.99 -16.45
N TRP A 516 -0.70 -19.68 -17.10
CA TRP A 516 -0.59 -18.59 -18.07
C TRP A 516 -0.87 -19.11 -19.48
N THR A 517 -1.85 -18.51 -20.16
CA THR A 517 -2.27 -18.89 -21.52
C THR A 517 -2.12 -17.71 -22.48
N SER A 518 -1.67 -17.96 -23.72
CA SER A 518 -1.76 -16.95 -24.78
C SER A 518 -3.20 -16.90 -25.30
N VAL A 519 -3.80 -15.71 -25.27
CA VAL A 519 -5.22 -15.49 -25.63
C VAL A 519 -5.39 -14.63 -26.88
N ALA A 520 -4.34 -13.93 -27.34
CA ALA A 520 -4.30 -13.30 -28.65
C ALA A 520 -2.86 -13.02 -29.10
N ASP A 521 -2.62 -13.14 -30.41
CA ASP A 521 -1.43 -12.60 -31.07
C ASP A 521 -1.74 -11.12 -31.42
N THR A 522 -1.22 -10.15 -30.65
CA THR A 522 -1.51 -8.71 -30.82
C THR A 522 -0.41 -7.83 -30.19
N PRO A 523 0.15 -6.82 -30.90
CA PRO A 523 1.24 -5.99 -30.39
C PRO A 523 0.76 -4.89 -29.41
N LEU A 524 0.64 -5.25 -28.14
CA LEU A 524 0.25 -4.35 -27.05
C LEU A 524 1.44 -4.07 -26.11
N SER A 525 1.77 -2.80 -25.90
CA SER A 525 2.81 -2.34 -24.96
C SER A 525 2.28 -2.07 -23.56
N SER A 526 0.98 -1.78 -23.42
CA SER A 526 0.35 -1.44 -22.14
C SER A 526 -1.09 -1.92 -22.07
N VAL A 527 -1.51 -2.36 -20.89
CA VAL A 527 -2.80 -2.99 -20.62
C VAL A 527 -3.40 -2.48 -19.30
N TRP A 528 -4.72 -2.25 -19.29
CA TRP A 528 -5.51 -1.86 -18.10
C TRP A 528 -6.96 -2.32 -18.29
N GLY A 529 -7.69 -2.67 -17.23
CA GLY A 529 -9.11 -2.98 -17.33
C GLY A 529 -9.95 -2.47 -16.16
N SER A 530 -11.27 -2.53 -16.32
CA SER A 530 -12.24 -2.27 -15.25
C SER A 530 -13.03 -3.51 -14.81
N ALA A 531 -13.08 -4.55 -15.66
CA ALA A 531 -13.73 -5.83 -15.39
C ALA A 531 -13.08 -6.97 -16.20
N ALA A 532 -13.42 -8.23 -15.87
CA ALA A 532 -12.92 -9.43 -16.56
C ALA A 532 -13.36 -9.53 -18.04
N ASP A 533 -14.34 -8.72 -18.43
CA ASP A 533 -14.91 -8.54 -19.75
C ASP A 533 -14.77 -7.11 -20.31
N ASP A 534 -14.02 -6.24 -19.63
CA ASP A 534 -13.64 -4.88 -20.09
C ASP A 534 -12.16 -4.62 -19.78
N VAL A 535 -11.30 -4.99 -20.74
CA VAL A 535 -9.85 -4.74 -20.67
C VAL A 535 -9.41 -4.00 -21.94
N TRP A 536 -8.67 -2.92 -21.78
CA TRP A 536 -8.14 -2.07 -22.83
C TRP A 536 -6.64 -2.27 -22.99
N GLY A 537 -6.20 -2.33 -24.25
CA GLY A 537 -4.81 -2.49 -24.63
C GLY A 537 -4.41 -1.42 -25.64
N VAL A 538 -3.16 -0.98 -25.57
CA VAL A 538 -2.57 -0.03 -26.54
C VAL A 538 -1.18 -0.48 -26.96
N GLY A 539 -0.70 -0.04 -28.13
CA GLY A 539 0.64 -0.43 -28.59
C GLY A 539 1.11 0.16 -29.91
N ALA A 540 1.76 -0.70 -30.70
CA ALA A 540 2.45 -0.34 -31.95
C ALA A 540 1.51 0.33 -32.98
N ASP A 541 2.07 1.22 -33.81
CA ASP A 541 1.36 1.99 -34.85
C ASP A 541 0.09 2.74 -34.40
N GLY A 542 -0.07 2.95 -33.09
CA GLY A 542 -1.25 3.58 -32.51
C GLY A 542 -2.44 2.64 -32.35
N LEU A 543 -2.20 1.33 -32.30
CA LEU A 543 -3.22 0.35 -31.96
C LEU A 543 -3.91 0.72 -30.63
N VAL A 544 -5.24 0.58 -30.65
CA VAL A 544 -6.08 0.48 -29.47
C VAL A 544 -6.90 -0.80 -29.66
N ALA A 545 -6.89 -1.68 -28.66
CA ALA A 545 -7.63 -2.92 -28.65
C ALA A 545 -8.52 -2.98 -27.39
N HIS A 546 -9.65 -3.68 -27.52
CA HIS A 546 -10.61 -3.88 -26.44
C HIS A 546 -10.99 -5.35 -26.33
N TRP A 547 -10.82 -5.91 -25.13
CA TRP A 547 -11.31 -7.22 -24.75
C TRP A 547 -12.75 -7.11 -24.27
N ASN A 548 -13.65 -7.91 -24.85
CA ASN A 548 -15.09 -7.87 -24.60
C ASN A 548 -15.61 -9.10 -23.80
N GLY A 549 -14.74 -9.76 -23.04
CA GLY A 549 -15.04 -11.02 -22.36
C GLY A 549 -14.90 -12.28 -23.24
N SER A 550 -14.70 -12.14 -24.55
CA SER A 550 -14.59 -13.29 -25.48
C SER A 550 -13.51 -13.15 -26.56
N ALA A 551 -13.18 -11.94 -27.00
CA ALA A 551 -12.17 -11.67 -28.01
C ALA A 551 -11.60 -10.25 -27.86
N TRP A 552 -10.37 -10.07 -28.29
CA TRP A 552 -9.78 -8.75 -28.54
C TRP A 552 -10.28 -8.18 -29.87
N MET A 553 -10.68 -6.91 -29.86
CA MET A 553 -11.19 -6.17 -31.01
C MET A 553 -10.41 -4.86 -31.19
N SER A 554 -9.84 -4.62 -32.37
CA SER A 554 -9.20 -3.34 -32.69
C SER A 554 -10.24 -2.22 -32.77
N VAL A 555 -10.02 -1.13 -32.05
CA VAL A 555 -10.93 0.03 -31.97
C VAL A 555 -10.33 1.20 -32.77
N THR A 556 -11.14 1.86 -33.61
CA THR A 556 -10.70 3.05 -34.34
C THR A 556 -10.52 4.23 -33.39
N ALA A 557 -9.27 4.68 -33.24
CA ALA A 557 -8.90 5.84 -32.44
C ALA A 557 -8.26 6.95 -33.31
N PRO A 558 -8.34 8.23 -32.90
CA PRO A 558 -7.63 9.31 -33.55
C PRO A 558 -6.14 9.27 -33.22
N ARG A 559 -5.32 9.74 -34.17
CA ARG A 559 -3.85 9.61 -34.18
C ARG A 559 -3.37 8.16 -34.24
N SER A 560 -2.18 7.92 -34.81
CA SER A 560 -1.75 6.60 -35.28
C SER A 560 -0.22 6.44 -35.23
N THR A 561 0.35 6.72 -34.06
CA THR A 561 1.74 6.41 -33.73
C THR A 561 1.81 5.70 -32.38
N TRP A 562 2.97 5.11 -32.07
CA TRP A 562 3.19 4.26 -30.90
C TRP A 562 2.62 4.84 -29.61
N ARG A 563 1.80 4.03 -28.92
CA ARG A 563 1.25 4.31 -27.59
C ARG A 563 2.05 3.52 -26.55
N HIS A 564 2.22 4.12 -25.37
CA HIS A 564 3.11 3.61 -24.31
C HIS A 564 2.37 3.31 -23.00
N GLY A 565 1.23 3.96 -22.76
CA GLY A 565 0.46 3.78 -21.53
C GLY A 565 -1.05 3.89 -21.74
N VAL A 566 -1.81 3.07 -21.02
CA VAL A 566 -3.28 3.15 -20.89
C VAL A 566 -3.70 3.03 -19.42
N TRP A 567 -4.70 3.82 -19.02
CA TRP A 567 -5.32 3.81 -17.69
C TRP A 567 -6.76 4.34 -17.78
N GLY A 568 -7.65 3.95 -16.89
CA GLY A 568 -8.99 4.55 -16.80
C GLY A 568 -9.50 4.68 -15.36
N SER A 569 -10.51 5.53 -15.16
CA SER A 569 -11.28 5.58 -13.90
C SER A 569 -12.55 4.73 -13.94
N ALA A 570 -13.04 4.38 -15.13
CA ALA A 570 -14.19 3.52 -15.38
C ALA A 570 -14.17 2.96 -16.81
N ALA A 571 -14.99 1.96 -17.12
CA ALA A 571 -15.21 1.43 -18.48
C ALA A 571 -15.57 2.52 -19.52
N ASN A 572 -16.12 3.66 -19.07
CA ASN A 572 -16.51 4.80 -19.90
C ASN A 572 -15.59 6.03 -19.75
N ASP A 573 -14.44 5.90 -19.10
CA ASP A 573 -13.43 6.94 -18.90
C ASP A 573 -12.03 6.32 -18.96
N VAL A 574 -11.47 6.23 -20.17
CA VAL A 574 -10.17 5.57 -20.42
C VAL A 574 -9.26 6.52 -21.18
N TRP A 575 -8.00 6.60 -20.77
CA TRP A 575 -6.97 7.51 -21.25
C TRP A 575 -5.82 6.70 -21.82
N ALA A 576 -5.28 7.13 -22.96
CA ALA A 576 -4.09 6.53 -23.56
C ALA A 576 -3.11 7.60 -24.07
N VAL A 577 -1.82 7.30 -23.94
CA VAL A 577 -0.72 8.24 -24.20
C VAL A 577 0.32 7.63 -25.13
N GLY A 578 1.00 8.47 -25.91
CA GLY A 578 2.00 8.03 -26.87
C GLY A 578 2.79 9.15 -27.51
N ASN A 579 3.51 8.82 -28.59
CA ASN A 579 4.37 9.73 -29.37
C ASN A 579 3.61 10.91 -30.01
N ASP A 580 2.28 10.83 -30.14
CA ASP A 580 1.43 11.86 -30.72
C ASP A 580 0.47 12.55 -29.72
N GLY A 581 0.64 12.28 -28.42
CA GLY A 581 -0.06 12.94 -27.32
C GLY A 581 -1.14 12.10 -26.64
N VAL A 582 -2.12 12.77 -26.04
CA VAL A 582 -3.16 12.15 -25.19
C VAL A 582 -4.46 11.92 -25.96
N ILE A 583 -5.00 10.70 -25.91
CA ILE A 583 -6.36 10.38 -26.36
C ILE A 583 -7.22 9.91 -25.18
N HIS A 584 -8.53 10.10 -25.29
CA HIS A 584 -9.50 9.82 -24.23
C HIS A 584 -10.77 9.17 -24.79
N TYR A 585 -11.31 8.19 -24.09
CA TYR A 585 -12.54 7.46 -24.39
C TYR A 585 -13.67 7.91 -23.46
N ASP A 586 -14.77 8.38 -24.04
CA ASP A 586 -15.91 8.94 -23.30
C ASP A 586 -17.09 7.96 -23.11
N GLY A 587 -16.83 6.65 -23.19
CA GLY A 587 -17.87 5.62 -23.23
C GLY A 587 -18.56 5.46 -24.58
N THR A 588 -18.19 6.26 -25.60
CA THR A 588 -18.74 6.15 -26.96
C THR A 588 -17.68 6.17 -28.05
N SER A 589 -16.63 6.95 -27.88
CA SER A 589 -15.63 7.22 -28.92
C SER A 589 -14.31 7.71 -28.34
N TRP A 590 -13.20 7.30 -28.98
CA TRP A 590 -11.88 7.85 -28.68
C TRP A 590 -11.72 9.23 -29.33
N LYS A 591 -11.21 10.20 -28.56
CA LYS A 591 -11.05 11.61 -28.94
C LYS A 591 -9.63 12.08 -28.64
N ALA A 592 -9.09 12.92 -29.52
CA ALA A 592 -7.79 13.54 -29.32
C ALA A 592 -7.91 14.73 -28.35
N VAL A 593 -7.26 14.63 -27.19
CA VAL A 593 -7.25 15.71 -26.19
C VAL A 593 -6.15 16.71 -26.52
N THR A 594 -6.41 17.99 -26.27
CA THR A 594 -5.42 19.07 -26.39
C THR A 594 -4.58 19.15 -25.11
N SER A 595 -3.27 19.03 -25.24
CA SER A 595 -2.29 19.14 -24.15
C SER A 595 -1.17 20.13 -24.51
N PRO A 596 -0.48 20.73 -23.53
CA PRO A 596 0.57 21.73 -23.76
C PRO A 596 1.91 21.08 -24.13
N ILE A 597 1.93 20.34 -25.23
CA ILE A 597 3.08 19.57 -25.73
C ILE A 597 3.46 19.95 -27.16
N THR A 598 4.67 19.59 -27.57
CA THR A 598 5.18 19.68 -28.94
C THR A 598 5.20 18.30 -29.61
N SER A 599 5.51 18.23 -30.90
CA SER A 599 5.69 16.97 -31.64
C SER A 599 7.00 16.24 -31.33
N SER A 600 7.72 16.65 -30.28
CA SER A 600 8.92 15.99 -29.74
C SER A 600 8.79 15.59 -28.27
N ASP A 601 7.76 16.04 -27.55
CA ASP A 601 7.45 15.54 -26.20
C ASP A 601 6.85 14.12 -26.33
N ARG A 602 7.58 13.07 -25.93
CA ARG A 602 7.06 11.69 -25.86
C ARG A 602 6.42 11.45 -24.49
N LEU A 603 5.18 10.96 -24.50
CA LEU A 603 4.43 10.59 -23.29
C LEU A 603 4.52 9.08 -23.07
N LEU A 604 4.96 8.64 -21.89
CA LEU A 604 5.24 7.23 -21.59
C LEU A 604 4.15 6.57 -20.76
N SER A 605 3.81 7.13 -19.60
CA SER A 605 2.86 6.52 -18.66
C SER A 605 1.77 7.49 -18.22
N VAL A 606 0.62 6.94 -17.87
CA VAL A 606 -0.58 7.65 -17.41
C VAL A 606 -1.19 6.93 -16.21
N TRP A 607 -1.60 7.70 -15.20
CA TRP A 607 -2.32 7.24 -14.02
C TRP A 607 -3.23 8.36 -13.51
N GLY A 608 -4.35 8.04 -12.87
CA GLY A 608 -5.18 9.03 -12.19
C GLY A 608 -5.84 8.50 -10.93
N SER A 609 -6.35 9.40 -10.11
CA SER A 609 -7.22 9.06 -8.97
C SER A 609 -8.70 9.11 -9.33
N SER A 610 -9.05 9.82 -10.40
CA SER A 610 -10.41 10.02 -10.91
C SER A 610 -10.37 10.64 -12.33
N ALA A 611 -11.50 10.70 -13.02
CA ALA A 611 -11.63 11.40 -14.30
C ALA A 611 -11.23 12.90 -14.26
N ASP A 612 -11.18 13.52 -13.08
CA ASP A 612 -10.83 14.92 -12.87
C ASP A 612 -9.39 15.15 -12.35
N ASP A 613 -8.63 14.08 -12.08
CA ASP A 613 -7.23 14.12 -11.59
C ASP A 613 -6.41 13.01 -12.24
N VAL A 614 -5.79 13.35 -13.38
CA VAL A 614 -4.98 12.44 -14.20
C VAL A 614 -3.60 13.02 -14.44
N TRP A 615 -2.58 12.21 -14.20
CA TRP A 615 -1.17 12.53 -14.33
C TRP A 615 -0.54 11.75 -15.48
N ILE A 616 0.33 12.41 -16.24
CA ILE A 616 1.05 11.81 -17.37
C ILE A 616 2.51 12.21 -17.27
N VAL A 617 3.42 11.27 -17.54
CA VAL A 617 4.87 11.48 -17.51
C VAL A 617 5.55 11.06 -18.81
N GLY A 618 6.80 11.49 -19.02
CA GLY A 618 7.59 11.11 -20.18
C GLY A 618 8.97 11.76 -20.25
N ASP A 619 9.50 11.88 -21.46
CA ASP A 619 10.86 12.37 -21.75
C ASP A 619 11.11 13.83 -21.28
N ASP A 620 12.38 14.22 -21.14
CA ASP A 620 12.83 15.53 -20.65
C ASP A 620 12.24 15.90 -19.25
N CYS A 621 12.00 14.90 -18.41
CA CYS A 621 11.36 15.04 -17.09
C CYS A 621 9.97 15.69 -17.15
N LEU A 622 9.23 15.42 -18.24
CA LEU A 622 7.88 15.93 -18.48
C LEU A 622 6.88 15.39 -17.46
N ILE A 623 6.10 16.31 -16.87
CA ILE A 623 4.93 16.01 -16.06
C ILE A 623 3.75 16.84 -16.59
N LEU A 624 2.62 16.18 -16.90
CA LEU A 624 1.34 16.82 -17.18
C LEU A 624 0.32 16.45 -16.08
N HIS A 625 -0.59 17.37 -15.79
CA HIS A 625 -1.66 17.20 -14.80
C HIS A 625 -2.97 17.74 -15.38
N TRP A 626 -3.96 16.86 -15.54
CA TRP A 626 -5.35 17.13 -15.89
C TRP A 626 -6.19 17.46 -14.66
N ARG A 627 -6.94 18.57 -14.70
CA ARG A 627 -7.80 19.03 -13.59
C ARG A 627 -9.25 19.20 -14.03
N GLY A 628 -9.85 18.16 -14.61
CA GLY A 628 -11.23 18.13 -15.14
C GLY A 628 -11.48 18.95 -16.41
N GLU A 629 -10.75 20.05 -16.65
CA GLU A 629 -10.95 20.94 -17.80
C GLU A 629 -9.81 20.92 -18.84
N SER A 630 -8.55 20.84 -18.40
CA SER A 630 -7.38 20.91 -19.28
C SER A 630 -6.11 20.34 -18.63
N PHE A 631 -5.14 19.95 -19.48
CA PHE A 631 -3.78 19.60 -19.04
C PHE A 631 -2.91 20.83 -18.78
N THR A 632 -2.19 20.81 -17.66
CA THR A 632 -1.14 21.76 -17.32
C THR A 632 0.22 21.07 -17.26
N LYS A 633 1.28 21.66 -17.84
CA LYS A 633 2.65 21.16 -17.70
C LYS A 633 3.19 21.59 -16.33
N VAL A 634 3.49 20.62 -15.47
CA VAL A 634 3.96 20.82 -14.10
C VAL A 634 5.48 20.82 -14.09
N GLN A 635 6.08 21.75 -13.36
CA GLN A 635 7.54 21.83 -13.25
C GLN A 635 8.08 20.67 -12.40
N SER A 636 8.90 19.80 -13.00
CA SER A 636 9.69 18.81 -12.27
C SER A 636 10.68 19.50 -11.33
N PRO A 637 10.93 18.97 -10.11
CA PRO A 637 11.90 19.51 -9.16
C PRO A 637 13.37 19.23 -9.57
N THR A 638 13.59 18.44 -10.62
CA THR A 638 14.92 18.08 -11.14
C THR A 638 14.93 18.05 -12.67
N SER A 639 16.11 18.07 -13.27
CA SER A 639 16.32 17.61 -14.65
C SER A 639 16.51 16.10 -14.67
N CYS A 640 15.92 15.43 -15.65
CA CYS A 640 16.15 14.03 -15.97
C CYS A 640 15.90 13.78 -17.46
N ASP A 641 16.38 12.67 -17.99
CA ASP A 641 16.27 12.35 -19.42
C ASP A 641 14.86 11.81 -19.74
N SER A 642 14.27 11.05 -18.80
CA SER A 642 12.89 10.60 -18.89
C SER A 642 12.29 10.22 -17.54
N LEU A 643 10.95 10.30 -17.46
CA LEU A 643 10.12 9.67 -16.44
C LEU A 643 9.30 8.57 -17.13
N ALA A 644 9.67 7.32 -16.91
CA ALA A 644 9.09 6.14 -17.54
C ALA A 644 7.66 5.87 -17.04
N ALA A 645 7.48 5.80 -15.71
CA ALA A 645 6.20 5.40 -15.11
C ALA A 645 5.68 6.35 -14.02
N VAL A 646 4.35 6.37 -13.87
CA VAL A 646 3.61 7.13 -12.84
C VAL A 646 2.55 6.24 -12.20
N TRP A 647 2.42 6.32 -10.88
CA TRP A 647 1.43 5.60 -10.06
C TRP A 647 1.08 6.46 -8.85
N GLY A 648 -0.07 6.24 -8.21
CA GLY A 648 -0.41 6.93 -6.96
C GLY A 648 -1.32 6.12 -6.05
N SER A 649 -1.27 6.47 -4.75
CA SER A 649 -2.18 5.91 -3.74
C SER A 649 -3.38 6.83 -3.48
N ALA A 650 -3.25 8.13 -3.76
CA ALA A 650 -4.27 9.16 -3.52
C ALA A 650 -4.01 10.42 -4.38
N PRO A 651 -4.99 11.34 -4.55
CA PRO A 651 -4.79 12.62 -5.26
C PRO A 651 -3.66 13.51 -4.68
N ASN A 652 -3.34 13.28 -3.40
CA ASN A 652 -2.29 13.96 -2.66
C ASN A 652 -1.05 13.10 -2.42
N ASP A 653 -0.96 11.92 -3.04
CA ASP A 653 0.18 11.01 -2.94
C ASP A 653 0.39 10.24 -4.26
N VAL A 654 1.18 10.85 -5.15
CA VAL A 654 1.48 10.36 -6.50
C VAL A 654 3.01 10.26 -6.64
N TRP A 655 3.47 9.25 -7.35
CA TRP A 655 4.86 8.88 -7.53
C TRP A 655 5.18 8.80 -9.03
N ALA A 656 6.39 9.22 -9.41
CA ALA A 656 6.90 9.09 -10.77
C ALA A 656 8.35 8.61 -10.74
N VAL A 657 8.71 7.70 -11.64
CA VAL A 657 10.06 7.12 -11.72
C VAL A 657 10.63 7.23 -13.12
N GLY A 658 11.94 7.37 -13.22
CA GLY A 658 12.71 7.32 -14.47
C GLY A 658 14.20 7.54 -14.21
N SER A 659 14.94 8.03 -15.22
CA SER A 659 16.40 8.10 -15.19
C SER A 659 16.97 9.45 -15.68
N GLY A 660 18.13 9.82 -15.14
CA GLY A 660 19.00 10.88 -15.67
C GLY A 660 20.42 10.35 -15.86
N GLY A 661 20.79 10.03 -17.10
CA GLY A 661 22.07 9.45 -17.49
C GLY A 661 22.28 8.04 -16.92
N TRP A 662 22.80 7.98 -15.70
CA TRP A 662 23.09 6.77 -14.93
C TRP A 662 22.56 6.83 -13.49
N GLU A 663 21.81 7.88 -13.14
CA GLU A 663 21.14 7.99 -11.83
C GLU A 663 19.63 7.72 -11.97
N PRO A 664 19.04 6.99 -11.01
CA PRO A 664 17.59 6.90 -10.90
C PRO A 664 16.99 8.21 -10.40
N VAL A 665 15.76 8.47 -10.83
CA VAL A 665 14.98 9.66 -10.48
C VAL A 665 13.63 9.18 -9.97
N ILE A 666 13.49 9.18 -8.64
CA ILE A 666 12.25 8.88 -7.93
C ILE A 666 11.67 10.21 -7.44
N LEU A 667 10.48 10.55 -7.91
CA LEU A 667 9.75 11.75 -7.54
C LEU A 667 8.47 11.38 -6.78
N ARG A 668 8.11 12.19 -5.79
CA ARG A 668 6.85 12.05 -5.04
C ARG A 668 6.15 13.40 -4.85
N TRP A 669 4.89 13.45 -5.23
CA TRP A 669 3.92 14.52 -5.03
C TRP A 669 3.23 14.33 -3.68
N ARG A 670 3.29 15.33 -2.80
CA ARG A 670 2.59 15.33 -1.50
C ARG A 670 1.49 16.39 -1.45
N GLY A 671 0.63 16.44 -2.47
CA GLY A 671 -0.55 17.32 -2.56
C GLY A 671 -0.28 18.79 -2.93
N THR A 672 0.92 19.32 -2.66
CA THR A 672 1.30 20.71 -2.97
C THR A 672 2.40 20.84 -4.02
N SER A 673 3.33 19.89 -4.06
CA SER A 673 4.58 19.97 -4.81
C SER A 673 5.20 18.59 -4.99
N TRP A 674 5.91 18.40 -6.10
CA TRP A 674 6.81 17.26 -6.31
C TRP A 674 8.12 17.46 -5.54
N SER A 675 8.69 16.37 -5.04
CA SER A 675 10.01 16.30 -4.39
C SER A 675 10.76 15.06 -4.89
N ARG A 676 12.07 15.16 -5.15
CA ARG A 676 12.93 13.98 -5.38
C ARG A 676 13.12 13.25 -4.06
N ILE A 677 13.10 11.91 -4.09
CA ILE A 677 13.51 11.08 -2.97
C ILE A 677 14.99 10.75 -3.16
N GLU A 678 15.84 11.31 -2.31
CA GLU A 678 17.28 11.09 -2.36
C GLU A 678 17.65 9.78 -1.64
N GLY A 679 18.53 8.99 -2.25
CA GLY A 679 18.99 7.71 -1.69
C GLY A 679 19.95 6.98 -2.64
N THR A 680 20.49 5.85 -2.18
CA THR A 680 21.29 4.93 -3.01
C THR A 680 20.51 3.64 -3.16
N PHE A 681 19.72 3.54 -4.23
CA PHE A 681 18.73 2.47 -4.40
C PHE A 681 19.28 1.20 -5.06
N GLY A 682 20.51 1.23 -5.58
CA GLY A 682 21.18 0.06 -6.15
C GLY A 682 20.80 -0.29 -7.60
N PHE A 683 20.02 0.57 -8.25
CA PHE A 683 19.57 0.47 -9.64
C PHE A 683 19.77 1.81 -10.37
N SER A 684 19.63 1.80 -11.70
CA SER A 684 19.98 2.91 -12.60
C SER A 684 18.81 3.37 -13.47
N TYR A 685 17.95 2.43 -13.88
CA TYR A 685 16.87 2.59 -14.87
C TYR A 685 15.57 1.96 -14.32
N PRO A 686 14.75 2.73 -13.58
CA PRO A 686 13.41 2.29 -13.20
C PRO A 686 12.44 2.51 -14.36
N GLU A 687 11.83 1.44 -14.83
CA GLU A 687 10.86 1.46 -15.93
C GLU A 687 9.41 1.48 -15.43
N ALA A 688 9.11 0.81 -14.30
CA ALA A 688 7.74 0.70 -13.78
C ALA A 688 7.63 0.92 -12.25
N ILE A 689 6.43 1.28 -11.80
CA ILE A 689 6.09 1.51 -10.38
C ILE A 689 4.65 1.07 -10.08
N TRP A 690 4.47 0.41 -8.95
CA TRP A 690 3.18 0.03 -8.36
C TRP A 690 3.28 0.14 -6.83
N GLY A 691 2.16 0.11 -6.10
CA GLY A 691 2.18 -0.02 -4.64
C GLY A 691 0.86 -0.52 -4.08
N SER A 692 0.90 -1.15 -2.90
CA SER A 692 -0.31 -1.46 -2.14
C SER A 692 -0.81 -0.26 -1.34
N SER A 693 0.09 0.68 -1.01
CA SER A 693 -0.22 1.92 -0.29
C SER A 693 0.85 2.99 -0.52
N GLY A 694 0.60 4.22 -0.08
CA GLY A 694 1.59 5.30 -0.11
C GLY A 694 2.85 5.08 0.75
N SER A 695 2.88 4.00 1.54
CA SER A 695 4.00 3.58 2.38
C SER A 695 4.45 2.14 2.07
N ASP A 696 4.02 1.55 0.96
CA ASP A 696 4.41 0.22 0.49
C ASP A 696 4.40 0.21 -1.05
N VAL A 697 5.57 0.47 -1.63
CA VAL A 697 5.75 0.82 -3.06
C VAL A 697 6.86 -0.05 -3.66
N TRP A 698 6.62 -0.54 -4.86
CA TRP A 698 7.51 -1.41 -5.64
C TRP A 698 7.94 -0.68 -6.91
N ILE A 699 9.25 -0.60 -7.15
CA ILE A 699 9.87 0.08 -8.29
C ILE A 699 10.72 -0.94 -9.05
N ALA A 700 10.37 -1.18 -10.31
CA ALA A 700 10.96 -2.20 -11.18
C ALA A 700 11.81 -1.58 -12.29
N GLY A 701 12.83 -2.31 -12.74
CA GLY A 701 13.81 -1.86 -13.72
C GLY A 701 15.01 -2.81 -13.82
N ASP A 702 16.23 -2.26 -13.91
CA ASP A 702 17.49 -3.03 -13.84
C ASP A 702 17.72 -3.72 -12.48
N ALA A 703 16.94 -3.38 -11.46
CA ALA A 703 16.65 -4.22 -10.30
C ALA A 703 15.21 -3.99 -9.82
N LEU A 704 14.74 -4.80 -8.88
CA LEU A 704 13.47 -4.56 -8.18
C LEU A 704 13.72 -4.01 -6.78
N VAL A 705 13.05 -2.92 -6.43
CA VAL A 705 13.12 -2.28 -5.11
C VAL A 705 11.75 -2.22 -4.45
N HIS A 706 11.72 -2.64 -3.20
CA HIS A 706 10.59 -2.53 -2.30
C HIS A 706 10.87 -1.43 -1.28
N TYR A 707 10.01 -0.42 -1.23
CA TYR A 707 10.12 0.77 -0.39
C TYR A 707 8.98 0.81 0.62
N GLN A 708 9.32 0.81 1.92
CA GLN A 708 8.35 0.88 3.02
C GLN A 708 8.60 2.06 3.96
N GLU A 709 7.60 2.95 4.13
CA GLU A 709 7.68 4.27 4.82
C GLU A 709 7.14 4.31 6.26
#